data_AF-A0A8K0G066-F1
#
_entry.id   AF-A0A8K0G066-F1
#
_cell.length_a   1.000
_cell.length_b   1.000
_cell.length_c   1.000
_cell.angle_alpha   90.00
_cell.angle_beta   90.00
_cell.angle_gamma   90.00
#
_symmetry.space_group_name_H-M   'P 1'
#
loop_
_entity.id
_entity.type
_entity.pdbx_description
1 polymer ?
#
loop_
_entity_poly.entity_id
_entity_poly.type
_entity_poly.pdbx_seq_one_letter_code
_entity_poly.pdbx_strand_id
1 'polypeptide(L)'
;MSSLLASFYCVFRSILAVIVMYGLSYGGLIEPKSSQHILFSMFCACLVASSYHLSRSASDPSHIWNIVKKHLWPPDVYREYKKAPKKGTSNNKEIIKSDTIKDSKNENVSSDKKNEKTGNEKSTETTEELIDPLPHKLQKTVNARLKSDIILCGLIAVLVFGIHASTVFTVLQPELSPVLWCVAGTLGFVLHYIIPQLRKQLPWLCIARPVLRSHEYGQYQVRGPAKVMWFERIYVYLCFLERNMVYPLLFLAALTEDSPKIVQKFGALGGALIVVVCGMRCLRGSYSNQSSQYLVLIFTVLFFKYDYKLYQESFLIDYFIMNVLYHRAYELLLKLQFVVTYIAPWQITWGSAFHAFAQPFSVPHSAMLFLQALISAALSTPLNPFLGSAIFLTSYVRPVKFWERDYNTRRVDHSNTPLSSHLDRNLGADDNNLNSIFYEHLTRSLQHSLCGDLILGRWGPVSQGDCFVLASDYLNCLVHIIEMGNGLVTFQMRGLEFRGTYCQQREVEAITEGVEENDGCCCCEPGHLPNMLSANAAFSQRWLAWEVTAAKYVLEGYSISDNSAVSMLQVFDFRKVLITYYVKSIIFYAIRSPKLEEWLTSQTILKALQPIQDRNFVDLDPVFNFNIDEDFDLCVCGMTRNMFFQVYGEWIAYCAEKWEKNVDATINSSLVLLCFALSLLGRRTLGAVSHNTVSSVEFFLYGLHALFKGDFRITCTRDEWVFSDMDLLKTVVAPGVRMSLKLHQDHFMSPDEYEEMPALFDAICKHEEELVISHEGDPAWRNAVLSGTPSLLALRHVLDDGADEYKIIMLNKRYLNFRVIKINRECVRGLWAGQQQELVYLRNRNPERGSIQNAKQALRNIINSSCDQPIGYPIYVSPLTTSYAETNEQLCGIIGGSLSLSKIRNYLVDTFARVRKRCREGCSSGGLQDEMGLGQEGVYAMTPMAALGHHTAGSQSTDGSHFGGSMGRGASLSRTSLGGNRGSLASMGKPTSSTLASLAGLFKERDERAVSQAPDGQPRCDERLSEASETTEKEMTMQRVRITDPNLVYDCINLGRRIDVSWPDENMRARGGRSHWRDWLPETGMEGQVVHRWSPCHRDPNRRSHVDRTILLVKIEDKFVPIAESGVQDLGAEV
;
A
#
# COMPACT_ATOMS: atom_id res chain seq x y z
N MET A 1 15.76 21.30 -1.80
CA MET A 1 16.09 22.62 -1.20
C MET A 1 15.23 22.94 0.04
N SER A 2 14.20 22.15 0.36
CA SER A 2 13.30 22.31 1.50
C SER A 2 13.95 22.07 2.89
N SER A 3 14.91 21.14 3.02
CA SER A 3 15.43 20.71 4.33
C SER A 3 16.18 21.78 5.15
N LEU A 4 17.00 22.60 4.48
CA LEU A 4 17.83 23.61 5.15
C LEU A 4 16.99 24.81 5.57
N LEU A 5 16.02 25.20 4.75
CA LEU A 5 15.08 26.28 5.05
C LEU A 5 14.15 25.92 6.21
N ALA A 6 13.63 24.69 6.23
CA ALA A 6 12.83 24.18 7.36
C ALA A 6 13.65 24.14 8.67
N SER A 7 14.91 23.72 8.60
CA SER A 7 15.82 23.69 9.76
C SER A 7 16.12 25.10 10.28
N PHE A 8 16.43 26.04 9.38
CA PHE A 8 16.64 27.45 9.72
C PHE A 8 15.39 28.06 10.36
N TYR A 9 14.21 27.82 9.77
CA TYR A 9 12.92 28.26 10.31
C TYR A 9 12.68 27.74 11.74
N CYS A 10 12.95 26.46 12.01
CA CYS A 10 12.79 25.87 13.34
C CYS A 10 13.70 26.51 14.40
N VAL A 11 14.96 26.78 14.04
CA VAL A 11 15.94 27.44 14.92
C VAL A 11 15.52 28.88 15.17
N PHE A 12 15.24 29.64 14.10
CA PHE A 12 14.79 31.02 14.17
C PHE A 12 13.54 31.18 15.06
N ARG A 13 12.52 30.33 14.85
CA ARG A 13 11.29 30.32 15.66
C ARG A 13 11.58 30.09 17.14
N SER A 14 12.48 29.16 17.45
CA SER A 14 12.82 28.83 18.84
C SER A 14 13.60 29.96 19.51
N ILE A 15 14.53 30.60 18.80
CA ILE A 15 15.28 31.76 19.29
C ILE A 15 14.33 32.94 19.53
N LEU A 16 13.44 33.24 18.58
CA LEU A 16 12.44 34.31 18.71
C LEU A 16 11.57 34.10 19.97
N ALA A 17 11.09 32.88 20.19
CA ALA A 17 10.29 32.56 21.38
C ALA A 17 11.07 32.79 22.68
N VAL A 18 12.34 32.37 22.73
CA VAL A 18 13.20 32.59 23.91
C VAL A 18 13.43 34.08 24.16
N ILE A 19 13.68 34.89 23.12
CA ILE A 19 13.91 36.34 23.25
C ILE A 19 12.66 37.03 23.82
N VAL A 20 11.47 36.72 23.28
CA VAL A 20 10.21 37.31 23.76
C VAL A 20 9.95 36.94 25.22
N MET A 21 10.15 35.67 25.57
CA MET A 21 9.94 35.20 26.95
C MET A 21 11.01 35.71 27.93
N TYR A 22 12.23 35.95 27.46
CA TYR A 22 13.33 36.51 28.28
C TYR A 22 13.00 37.91 28.79
N GLY A 23 12.45 38.78 27.94
CA GLY A 23 12.05 40.13 28.36
C GLY A 23 11.01 40.10 29.50
N LEU A 24 10.02 39.22 29.38
CA LEU A 24 8.98 39.03 30.41
C LEU A 24 9.55 38.44 31.71
N SER A 25 10.44 37.45 31.60
CA SER A 25 11.09 36.83 32.77
C SER A 25 12.00 37.80 33.51
N TYR A 26 12.78 38.62 32.78
CA TYR A 26 13.68 39.60 33.37
C TYR A 26 12.91 40.67 34.16
N GLY A 27 11.82 41.19 33.57
CA GLY A 27 10.93 42.13 34.26
C GLY A 27 10.28 41.54 35.52
N GLY A 28 9.81 40.29 35.44
CA GLY A 28 9.17 39.61 36.58
C GLY A 28 10.11 39.24 37.73
N LEU A 29 11.40 39.00 37.46
CA LEU A 29 12.39 38.58 38.46
C LEU A 29 13.13 39.76 39.13
N ILE A 30 13.04 40.96 38.57
CA ILE A 30 13.62 42.19 39.14
C ILE A 30 12.62 42.95 40.02
N GLU A 31 11.32 42.71 39.82
CA GLU A 31 10.27 43.37 40.58
C GLU A 31 10.43 43.11 42.09
N PRO A 32 10.47 44.16 42.94
CA PRO A 32 10.64 44.00 44.39
C PRO A 32 9.48 43.21 44.99
N LYS A 33 9.75 42.41 46.02
CA LYS A 33 8.80 41.52 46.70
C LYS A 33 7.55 42.28 47.20
N SER A 34 6.54 42.39 46.35
CA SER A 34 5.18 42.79 46.71
C SER A 34 4.30 41.53 46.73
N SER A 35 3.19 41.61 47.47
CA SER A 35 2.23 40.52 47.69
C SER A 35 1.65 39.84 46.43
N GLN A 36 1.84 40.42 45.23
CA GLN A 36 1.44 39.85 43.95
C GLN A 36 2.49 40.11 42.87
N HIS A 37 3.21 39.08 42.43
CA HIS A 37 4.15 39.17 41.30
C HIS A 37 3.39 39.14 39.96
N ILE A 38 2.83 40.27 39.56
CA ILE A 38 1.97 40.37 38.36
C ILE A 38 2.78 40.08 37.09
N LEU A 39 3.99 40.65 36.96
CA LEU A 39 4.83 40.45 35.77
C LEU A 39 5.32 39.00 35.66
N PHE A 40 5.67 38.38 36.78
CA PHE A 40 6.07 36.96 36.81
C PHE A 40 4.88 36.03 36.49
N SER A 41 3.68 36.35 36.97
CA SER A 41 2.45 35.61 36.63
C SER A 41 2.14 35.70 35.12
N MET A 42 2.34 36.88 34.53
CA MET A 42 2.21 37.07 33.08
C MET A 42 3.26 36.28 32.30
N PHE A 43 4.50 36.21 32.79
CA PHE A 43 5.54 35.35 32.23
C PHE A 43 5.12 33.87 32.24
N CYS A 44 4.67 33.33 33.38
CA CYS A 44 4.22 31.95 33.48
C CYS A 44 3.04 31.64 32.54
N ALA A 45 2.07 32.54 32.44
CA ALA A 45 0.93 32.41 31.52
C ALA A 45 1.37 32.36 30.05
N CYS A 46 2.20 33.32 29.62
CA CYS A 46 2.76 33.37 28.28
C CYS A 46 3.65 32.17 27.97
N LEU A 47 4.37 31.64 28.97
CA LEU A 47 5.26 30.48 28.82
C LEU A 47 4.48 29.21 28.49
N VAL A 48 3.39 28.93 29.23
CA VAL A 48 2.54 27.75 28.99
C VAL A 48 1.81 27.88 27.65
N ALA A 49 1.24 29.05 27.34
CA ALA A 49 0.55 29.30 26.08
C ALA A 49 1.49 29.20 24.86
N SER A 50 2.68 29.79 24.94
CA SER A 50 3.69 29.72 23.87
C SER A 50 4.21 28.29 23.69
N SER A 51 4.43 27.56 24.79
CA SER A 51 4.87 26.16 24.73
C SER A 51 3.81 25.25 24.09
N TYR A 52 2.52 25.49 24.40
CA TYR A 52 1.40 24.80 23.77
C TYR A 52 1.37 25.07 22.26
N HIS A 53 1.43 26.33 21.83
CA HIS A 53 1.42 26.69 20.41
C HIS A 53 2.63 26.12 19.65
N LEU A 54 3.84 26.25 20.20
CA LEU A 54 5.06 25.74 19.58
C LEU A 54 5.06 24.21 19.46
N SER A 55 4.39 23.49 20.37
CA SER A 55 4.22 22.03 20.28
C SER A 55 3.26 21.60 19.15
N ARG A 56 2.33 22.48 18.74
CA ARG A 56 1.34 22.24 17.68
C ARG A 56 1.77 22.75 16.30
N SER A 57 2.83 23.55 16.24
CA SER A 57 3.37 24.08 14.99
C SER A 57 4.25 23.07 14.25
N ALA A 58 3.91 22.79 12.98
CA ALA A 58 4.73 21.97 12.09
C ALA A 58 6.08 22.67 11.79
N SER A 59 7.08 21.90 11.39
CA SER A 59 8.39 22.44 10.97
C SER A 59 8.44 22.89 9.52
N ASP A 60 7.52 22.43 8.67
CA ASP A 60 7.43 22.87 7.27
C ASP A 60 6.72 24.24 7.18
N PRO A 61 7.42 25.31 6.77
CA PRO A 61 6.82 26.63 6.67
C PRO A 61 5.92 26.79 5.44
N SER A 62 5.93 25.84 4.49
CA SER A 62 5.27 25.98 3.18
C SER A 62 3.77 26.30 3.29
N HIS A 63 3.05 25.62 4.18
CA HIS A 63 1.62 25.85 4.38
C HIS A 63 1.32 27.20 5.03
N ILE A 64 2.10 27.59 6.04
CA ILE A 64 1.97 28.90 6.70
C ILE A 64 2.29 30.01 5.71
N TRP A 65 3.37 29.85 4.94
CA TRP A 65 3.77 30.80 3.91
C TRP A 65 2.73 30.93 2.80
N ASN A 66 2.06 29.85 2.40
CA ASN A 66 0.95 29.89 1.44
C ASN A 66 -0.28 30.63 2.00
N ILE A 67 -0.56 30.50 3.29
CA ILE A 67 -1.63 31.25 3.97
C ILE A 67 -1.27 32.74 4.07
N VAL A 68 -0.04 33.06 4.49
CA VAL A 68 0.47 34.44 4.51
C VAL A 68 0.41 35.03 3.11
N LYS A 69 0.82 34.26 2.09
CA LYS A 69 0.74 34.69 0.69
C LYS A 69 -0.66 35.08 0.26
N LYS A 70 -1.63 34.26 0.62
CA LYS A 70 -3.05 34.47 0.28
C LYS A 70 -3.67 35.69 0.97
N HIS A 71 -3.20 36.04 2.17
CA HIS A 71 -3.76 37.14 2.95
C HIS A 71 -2.98 38.46 2.84
N LEU A 72 -1.68 38.41 2.55
CA LEU A 72 -0.79 39.58 2.55
C LEU A 72 -0.54 40.15 1.14
N TRP A 73 -0.65 39.34 0.07
CA TRP A 73 -0.50 39.84 -1.30
C TRP A 73 -1.86 40.13 -1.96
N PRO A 74 -1.96 41.21 -2.79
CA PRO A 74 -3.15 41.49 -3.59
C PRO A 74 -3.51 40.32 -4.53
N PRO A 75 -4.80 40.08 -4.79
CA PRO A 75 -5.28 38.94 -5.59
C PRO A 75 -4.76 38.93 -7.04
N ASP A 76 -4.33 40.08 -7.57
CA ASP A 76 -3.91 40.22 -8.97
C ASP A 76 -2.55 39.55 -9.26
N VAL A 77 -1.62 39.56 -8.30
CA VAL A 77 -0.31 38.88 -8.43
C VAL A 77 -0.43 37.36 -8.21
N TYR A 78 -1.44 36.93 -7.45
CA TYR A 78 -1.65 35.51 -7.13
C TYR A 78 -2.25 34.72 -8.31
N ARG A 79 -2.98 35.39 -9.23
CA ARG A 79 -3.56 34.76 -10.43
C ARG A 79 -2.53 34.47 -11.52
N GLU A 80 -1.50 35.28 -11.68
CA GLU A 80 -0.45 35.06 -12.70
C GLU A 80 0.38 33.81 -12.40
N TYR A 81 0.70 33.53 -11.13
CA TYR A 81 1.50 32.35 -10.76
C TYR A 81 0.80 31.01 -10.99
N LYS A 82 -0.55 31.00 -11.04
CA LYS A 82 -1.34 29.76 -11.24
C LYS A 82 -1.46 29.37 -12.72
N LYS A 83 -1.12 30.28 -13.65
CA LYS A 83 -1.25 30.07 -15.12
C LYS A 83 0.03 29.60 -15.82
N ALA A 84 1.13 29.34 -15.12
CA ALA A 84 2.34 28.82 -15.74
C ALA A 84 2.52 27.31 -15.50
N PRO A 85 2.07 26.43 -16.40
CA PRO A 85 2.72 25.13 -16.54
C PRO A 85 4.09 25.37 -17.19
N LYS A 86 5.17 24.94 -16.52
CA LYS A 86 6.51 24.87 -17.11
C LYS A 86 6.46 23.92 -18.31
N LYS A 87 6.29 24.45 -19.52
CA LYS A 87 6.79 23.80 -20.74
C LYS A 87 8.32 23.79 -20.64
N GLY A 88 8.90 22.60 -20.81
CA GLY A 88 10.33 22.39 -20.70
C GLY A 88 11.13 23.28 -21.64
N THR A 89 12.15 23.94 -21.11
CA THR A 89 13.26 24.45 -21.91
C THR A 89 14.35 23.40 -21.83
N SER A 90 14.54 22.65 -22.92
CA SER A 90 15.73 21.83 -23.13
C SER A 90 16.94 22.76 -23.23
N ASN A 91 17.86 22.67 -22.28
CA ASN A 91 19.20 23.20 -22.45
C ASN A 91 19.96 22.30 -23.42
N ASN A 92 19.99 22.66 -24.69
CA ASN A 92 21.15 22.37 -25.55
C ASN A 92 21.92 23.69 -25.70
N LYS A 93 23.04 23.78 -24.99
CA LYS A 93 24.10 24.76 -25.26
C LYS A 93 25.37 23.95 -25.45
N GLU A 94 25.76 23.76 -26.69
CA GLU A 94 27.17 23.75 -27.09
C GLU A 94 27.30 24.26 -28.55
N ILE A 95 28.03 25.38 -28.67
CA ILE A 95 28.94 25.81 -29.75
C ILE A 95 28.35 26.15 -31.15
N ILE A 96 28.35 27.44 -31.54
CA ILE A 96 29.27 28.13 -32.48
C ILE A 96 28.71 29.53 -32.83
N LYS A 97 29.64 30.49 -32.93
CA LYS A 97 29.55 31.93 -33.22
C LYS A 97 28.76 32.30 -34.48
N SER A 98 28.11 33.48 -34.49
CA SER A 98 28.57 34.71 -35.17
C SER A 98 27.41 35.65 -35.55
N ASP A 99 27.60 36.92 -35.18
CA ASP A 99 27.30 38.16 -35.90
C ASP A 99 25.87 38.64 -36.26
N THR A 100 25.66 39.88 -35.82
CA THR A 100 25.06 41.05 -36.52
C THR A 100 23.55 41.35 -36.51
N ILE A 101 23.27 42.53 -35.93
CA ILE A 101 22.53 43.69 -36.50
C ILE A 101 21.01 43.85 -36.25
N LYS A 102 20.76 44.87 -35.40
CA LYS A 102 19.87 46.06 -35.53
C LYS A 102 18.33 45.95 -35.57
N ASP A 103 17.77 46.90 -34.78
CA ASP A 103 16.66 47.82 -35.08
C ASP A 103 15.26 47.20 -35.29
N SER A 104 14.15 47.76 -34.82
CA SER A 104 13.87 49.00 -34.12
C SER A 104 12.37 49.04 -33.75
N LYS A 105 12.05 49.81 -32.70
CA LYS A 105 10.94 50.79 -32.60
C LYS A 105 9.47 50.38 -32.82
N ASN A 106 8.76 50.56 -31.69
CA ASN A 106 7.67 51.51 -31.45
C ASN A 106 6.21 51.22 -31.84
N GLU A 107 5.40 51.57 -30.82
CA GLU A 107 4.10 52.25 -30.88
C GLU A 107 2.86 51.39 -31.17
N ASN A 108 1.68 51.66 -30.63
CA ASN A 108 1.16 52.28 -29.40
C ASN A 108 -0.38 52.32 -29.61
N VAL A 109 -1.14 52.48 -28.52
CA VAL A 109 -2.53 53.02 -28.50
C VAL A 109 -3.70 52.08 -28.83
N SER A 110 -4.23 51.50 -27.75
CA SER A 110 -5.60 51.63 -27.17
C SER A 110 -6.86 52.00 -27.98
N SER A 111 -8.00 51.63 -27.36
CA SER A 111 -9.42 52.06 -27.50
C SER A 111 -10.28 51.12 -28.36
N ASP A 112 -11.55 50.81 -28.08
CA ASP A 112 -12.48 51.17 -27.00
C ASP A 112 -13.68 50.19 -27.00
N LYS A 113 -14.51 50.28 -25.97
CA LYS A 113 -15.70 49.44 -25.62
C LYS A 113 -16.85 49.42 -26.66
N LYS A 114 -17.59 48.29 -26.76
CA LYS A 114 -19.00 48.10 -26.29
C LYS A 114 -19.66 46.78 -26.74
N ASN A 115 -20.64 46.36 -25.93
CA ASN A 115 -21.46 45.14 -25.91
C ASN A 115 -22.22 44.78 -27.20
N GLU A 116 -22.42 43.48 -27.44
CA GLU A 116 -23.72 42.89 -27.77
C GLU A 116 -23.78 41.38 -27.45
N LYS A 117 -24.91 40.93 -26.88
CA LYS A 117 -25.22 39.53 -26.55
C LYS A 117 -25.87 38.86 -27.76
N THR A 118 -25.39 37.68 -28.15
CA THR A 118 -26.20 36.61 -28.79
C THR A 118 -25.48 35.27 -28.62
N GLY A 119 -26.24 34.23 -28.29
CA GLY A 119 -25.76 32.96 -27.77
C GLY A 119 -25.06 32.02 -28.75
N ASN A 120 -24.24 31.14 -28.18
CA ASN A 120 -24.30 29.69 -28.37
C ASN A 120 -23.24 29.08 -27.44
N GLU A 121 -23.69 28.59 -26.27
CA GLU A 121 -22.88 27.67 -25.47
C GLU A 121 -22.84 26.34 -26.22
N LYS A 122 -21.78 26.13 -27.01
CA LYS A 122 -21.31 24.77 -27.31
C LYS A 122 -20.43 24.35 -26.14
N SER A 123 -20.97 23.45 -25.34
CA SER A 123 -20.27 22.59 -24.40
C SER A 123 -19.21 21.77 -25.15
N THR A 124 -18.03 22.33 -25.35
CA THR A 124 -16.82 21.51 -25.51
C THR A 124 -16.55 20.93 -24.13
N GLU A 125 -16.86 19.64 -23.96
CA GLU A 125 -16.36 18.80 -22.87
C GLU A 125 -14.82 18.79 -22.93
N THR A 126 -14.20 19.83 -22.38
CA THR A 126 -12.85 19.70 -21.85
C THR A 126 -12.95 18.68 -20.72
N THR A 127 -12.35 17.53 -20.93
CA THR A 127 -12.05 16.52 -19.90
C THR A 127 -11.69 17.26 -18.63
N GLU A 128 -12.60 17.30 -17.65
CA GLU A 128 -12.34 17.94 -16.37
C GLU A 128 -11.16 17.19 -15.76
N GLU A 129 -9.96 17.76 -15.82
CA GLU A 129 -8.84 17.31 -14.99
C GLU A 129 -9.31 17.45 -13.55
N LEU A 130 -9.79 16.35 -12.96
CA LEU A 130 -10.22 16.25 -11.58
C LEU A 130 -9.05 16.67 -10.68
N ILE A 131 -9.04 17.92 -10.25
CA ILE A 131 -7.99 18.50 -9.41
C ILE A 131 -8.03 17.81 -8.05
N ASP A 132 -6.88 17.27 -7.63
CA ASP A 132 -6.73 16.60 -6.33
C ASP A 132 -7.28 17.49 -5.19
N PRO A 133 -8.30 17.04 -4.43
CA PRO A 133 -8.92 17.83 -3.37
C PRO A 133 -8.06 17.94 -2.11
N LEU A 134 -7.03 17.09 -1.97
CA LEU A 134 -6.27 16.91 -0.73
C LEU A 134 -5.45 18.15 -0.31
N PRO A 135 -4.73 18.87 -1.20
CA PRO A 135 -4.02 20.10 -0.83
C PRO A 135 -4.95 21.17 -0.27
N HIS A 136 -6.16 21.29 -0.82
CA HIS A 136 -7.16 22.25 -0.34
C HIS A 136 -7.76 21.83 1.00
N LYS A 137 -8.01 20.53 1.21
CA LYS A 137 -8.42 19.98 2.51
C LYS A 137 -7.37 20.27 3.59
N LEU A 138 -6.08 20.02 3.32
CA LEU A 138 -4.99 20.30 4.27
C LEU A 138 -4.90 21.78 4.62
N GLN A 139 -5.01 22.67 3.63
CA GLN A 139 -5.00 24.12 3.87
C GLN A 139 -6.17 24.54 4.77
N LYS A 140 -7.36 23.96 4.57
CA LYS A 140 -8.53 24.20 5.43
C LYS A 140 -8.28 23.72 6.86
N THR A 141 -7.72 22.52 7.05
CA THR A 141 -7.40 21.97 8.37
C THR A 141 -6.38 22.84 9.11
N VAL A 142 -5.29 23.24 8.46
CA VAL A 142 -4.27 24.12 9.09
C VAL A 142 -4.89 25.46 9.50
N ASN A 143 -5.76 26.05 8.67
CA ASN A 143 -6.44 27.30 9.02
C ASN A 143 -7.40 27.13 10.21
N ALA A 144 -8.18 26.05 10.22
CA ALA A 144 -9.08 25.74 11.34
C ALA A 144 -8.30 25.55 12.65
N ARG A 145 -7.17 24.85 12.59
CA ARG A 145 -6.26 24.65 13.72
C ARG A 145 -5.66 25.95 14.23
N LEU A 146 -5.14 26.81 13.36
CA LEU A 146 -4.56 28.11 13.77
C LEU A 146 -5.61 29.01 14.47
N LYS A 147 -6.85 29.02 13.97
CA LYS A 147 -7.96 29.73 14.63
C LYS A 147 -8.25 29.15 16.01
N SER A 148 -8.30 27.83 16.12
CA SER A 148 -8.51 27.13 17.39
C SER A 148 -7.37 27.41 18.38
N ASP A 149 -6.13 27.47 17.91
CA ASP A 149 -4.95 27.74 18.74
C ASP A 149 -4.96 29.16 19.30
N ILE A 150 -5.36 30.18 18.53
CA ILE A 150 -5.49 31.55 19.04
C ILE A 150 -6.47 31.61 20.22
N ILE A 151 -7.64 30.97 20.08
CA ILE A 151 -8.67 30.94 21.12
C ILE A 151 -8.16 30.20 22.35
N LEU A 152 -7.60 29.00 22.16
CA LEU A 152 -7.18 28.14 23.26
C LEU A 152 -5.94 28.68 23.98
N CYS A 153 -4.96 29.23 23.25
CA CYS A 153 -3.80 29.90 23.87
C CYS A 153 -4.24 31.12 24.69
N GLY A 154 -5.22 31.89 24.21
CA GLY A 154 -5.80 32.99 24.98
C GLY A 154 -6.46 32.52 26.27
N LEU A 155 -7.27 31.45 26.19
CA LEU A 155 -7.93 30.85 27.34
C LEU A 155 -6.92 30.26 28.35
N ILE A 156 -5.92 29.52 27.86
CA ILE A 156 -4.83 28.96 28.69
C ILE A 156 -4.07 30.08 29.39
N ALA A 157 -3.73 31.17 28.68
CA ALA A 157 -3.02 32.29 29.28
C ALA A 157 -3.84 32.94 30.40
N VAL A 158 -5.14 33.19 30.20
CA VAL A 158 -6.02 33.77 31.23
C VAL A 158 -6.16 32.83 32.44
N LEU A 159 -6.36 31.53 32.22
CA LEU A 159 -6.48 30.55 33.30
C LEU A 159 -5.18 30.41 34.10
N VAL A 160 -4.04 30.26 33.42
CA VAL A 160 -2.73 30.13 34.08
C VAL A 160 -2.38 31.41 34.83
N PHE A 161 -2.68 32.58 34.26
CA PHE A 161 -2.52 33.86 34.94
C PHE A 161 -3.37 33.92 36.22
N GLY A 162 -4.65 33.55 36.14
CA GLY A 162 -5.54 33.53 37.30
C GLY A 162 -5.10 32.57 38.41
N ILE A 163 -4.66 31.36 38.05
CA ILE A 163 -4.17 30.37 39.02
C ILE A 163 -2.84 30.82 39.63
N HIS A 164 -1.91 31.35 38.84
CA HIS A 164 -0.63 31.80 39.38
C HIS A 164 -0.74 33.11 40.20
N ALA A 165 -1.65 34.02 39.82
CA ALA A 165 -1.96 35.22 40.59
C ALA A 165 -2.69 34.87 41.90
N SER A 166 -3.41 33.75 41.94
CA SER A 166 -3.92 33.22 43.20
C SER A 166 -2.78 32.71 44.07
N THR A 167 -2.81 33.01 45.37
CA THR A 167 -1.77 32.61 46.33
C THR A 167 -1.68 31.10 46.58
N VAL A 168 -2.31 30.27 45.73
CA VAL A 168 -2.39 28.81 45.86
C VAL A 168 -0.99 28.19 45.84
N PHE A 169 -0.13 28.57 44.91
CA PHE A 169 1.23 28.01 44.83
C PHE A 169 2.13 28.48 45.97
N THR A 170 1.97 29.70 46.46
CA THR A 170 2.77 30.22 47.57
C THR A 170 2.33 29.68 48.94
N VAL A 171 1.03 29.38 49.11
CA VAL A 171 0.48 28.87 50.38
C VAL A 171 0.61 27.36 50.51
N LEU A 172 0.50 26.59 49.41
CA LEU A 172 0.61 25.13 49.44
C LEU A 172 2.05 24.60 49.33
N GLN A 173 3.04 25.45 49.05
CA GLN A 173 4.45 25.06 49.11
C GLN A 173 4.88 24.92 50.59
N PRO A 174 5.61 23.85 50.99
CA PRO A 174 6.39 22.91 50.15
C PRO A 174 5.72 21.57 49.82
N GLU A 175 4.57 21.23 50.41
CA GLU A 175 3.93 19.91 50.28
C GLU A 175 3.34 19.64 48.87
N LEU A 176 3.08 20.68 48.08
CA LEU A 176 2.52 20.56 46.74
C LEU A 176 3.45 19.81 45.75
N SER A 177 4.76 20.08 45.79
CA SER A 177 5.70 19.54 44.80
C SER A 177 5.82 18.00 44.89
N PRO A 178 6.03 17.38 46.08
CA PRO A 178 6.02 15.92 46.23
C PRO A 178 4.71 15.27 45.80
N VAL A 179 3.55 15.86 46.15
CA VAL A 179 2.24 15.32 45.77
C VAL A 179 2.09 15.32 44.24
N LEU A 180 2.46 16.41 43.56
CA LEU A 180 2.41 16.49 42.10
C LEU A 180 3.38 15.50 41.43
N TRP A 181 4.57 15.27 41.99
CA TRP A 181 5.49 14.24 41.49
C TRP A 181 4.89 12.84 41.60
N CYS A 182 4.30 12.50 42.74
CA CYS A 182 3.65 11.21 42.95
C CYS A 182 2.44 11.02 42.01
N VAL A 183 1.60 12.04 41.84
CA VAL A 183 0.45 11.99 40.92
C VAL A 183 0.92 11.85 39.47
N ALA A 184 1.89 12.65 39.02
CA ALA A 184 2.42 12.57 37.66
C ALA A 184 3.12 11.24 37.40
N GLY A 185 3.91 10.73 38.35
CA GLY A 185 4.60 9.46 38.25
C GLY A 185 3.64 8.26 38.21
N THR A 186 2.64 8.22 39.09
CA THR A 186 1.64 7.15 39.14
C THR A 186 0.73 7.15 37.91
N LEU A 187 0.21 8.31 37.53
CA LEU A 187 -0.62 8.46 36.33
C LEU A 187 0.17 8.08 35.06
N GLY A 188 1.40 8.58 34.92
CA GLY A 188 2.26 8.26 33.79
C GLY A 188 2.63 6.77 33.73
N PHE A 189 2.89 6.13 34.86
CA PHE A 189 3.14 4.68 34.92
C PHE A 189 1.93 3.86 34.45
N VAL A 190 0.71 4.22 34.89
CA VAL A 190 -0.51 3.55 34.43
C VAL A 190 -0.72 3.76 32.92
N LEU A 191 -0.59 5.00 32.45
CA LEU A 191 -0.90 5.36 31.06
C LEU A 191 0.13 4.90 30.04
N HIS A 192 1.43 5.03 30.34
CA HIS A 192 2.49 4.82 29.35
C HIS A 192 3.24 3.50 29.53
N TYR A 193 3.10 2.83 30.68
CA TYR A 193 3.67 1.51 30.91
C TYR A 193 2.59 0.41 30.94
N ILE A 194 1.61 0.48 31.85
CA ILE A 194 0.64 -0.62 32.04
C ILE A 194 -0.31 -0.75 30.84
N ILE A 195 -1.02 0.31 30.47
CA ILE A 195 -2.04 0.24 29.41
C ILE A 195 -1.47 -0.24 28.07
N PRO A 196 -0.32 0.28 27.58
CA PRO A 196 0.25 -0.19 26.32
C PRO A 196 0.68 -1.64 26.40
N GLN A 197 1.26 -2.10 27.52
CA GLN A 197 1.64 -3.51 27.70
C GLN A 197 0.43 -4.45 27.68
N LEU A 198 -0.69 -4.05 28.28
CA LEU A 198 -1.93 -4.82 28.27
C LEU A 198 -2.58 -4.92 26.87
N ARG A 199 -2.29 -3.94 25.98
CA ARG A 199 -2.79 -3.89 24.60
C ARG A 199 -1.89 -4.62 23.61
N LYS A 200 -0.58 -4.74 23.89
CA LYS A 200 0.35 -5.49 23.05
C LYS A 200 -0.17 -6.91 22.79
N GLN A 201 0.18 -7.46 21.63
CA GLN A 201 -0.21 -8.83 21.28
C GLN A 201 0.31 -9.85 22.31
N LEU A 202 1.55 -9.67 22.77
CA LEU A 202 2.21 -10.50 23.78
C LEU A 202 2.59 -9.65 25.01
N PRO A 203 1.66 -9.42 25.96
CA PRO A 203 1.96 -8.64 27.17
C PRO A 203 3.15 -9.21 27.95
N TRP A 204 4.12 -8.34 28.25
CA TRP A 204 5.40 -8.69 28.89
C TRP A 204 6.18 -9.84 28.22
N LEU A 205 5.81 -10.22 26.99
CA LEU A 205 6.31 -11.40 26.28
C LEU A 205 6.10 -12.72 27.06
N CYS A 206 5.15 -12.75 27.99
CA CYS A 206 4.83 -13.94 28.80
C CYS A 206 3.39 -14.42 28.57
N ILE A 207 2.47 -13.51 28.28
CA ILE A 207 1.06 -13.83 28.02
C ILE A 207 0.89 -14.04 26.52
N ALA A 208 0.22 -15.13 26.13
CA ALA A 208 0.06 -15.50 24.73
C ALA A 208 -0.93 -14.61 23.96
N ARG A 209 -1.82 -13.90 24.68
CA ARG A 209 -2.92 -13.11 24.09
C ARG A 209 -3.04 -11.73 24.73
N PRO A 210 -3.50 -10.72 23.98
CA PRO A 210 -3.76 -9.39 24.52
C PRO A 210 -4.86 -9.44 25.58
N VAL A 211 -4.65 -8.72 26.68
CA VAL A 211 -5.63 -8.58 27.77
C VAL A 211 -6.73 -7.60 27.36
N LEU A 212 -6.33 -6.44 26.81
CA LEU A 212 -7.25 -5.44 26.25
C LEU A 212 -7.46 -5.71 24.76
N ARG A 213 -8.49 -6.50 24.45
CA ARG A 213 -8.79 -6.91 23.08
C ARG A 213 -9.54 -5.83 22.31
N SER A 214 -9.14 -5.62 21.06
CA SER A 214 -9.97 -4.89 20.10
C SER A 214 -11.19 -5.73 19.72
N HIS A 215 -12.25 -5.07 19.22
CA HIS A 215 -13.47 -5.77 18.79
C HIS A 215 -13.20 -6.70 17.60
N GLU A 216 -12.23 -6.33 16.77
CA GLU A 216 -11.85 -6.99 15.52
C GLU A 216 -10.94 -8.20 15.75
N TYR A 217 -10.42 -8.40 16.97
CA TYR A 217 -9.45 -9.47 17.28
C TYR A 217 -9.96 -10.86 16.86
N GLY A 218 -11.25 -11.16 17.04
CA GLY A 218 -11.86 -12.43 16.66
C GLY A 218 -12.43 -12.50 15.23
N GLN A 219 -12.41 -11.41 14.46
CA GLN A 219 -13.03 -11.38 13.13
C GLN A 219 -12.03 -11.81 12.05
N TYR A 220 -12.40 -12.77 11.21
CA TYR A 220 -11.57 -13.17 10.07
C TYR A 220 -11.53 -12.08 8.99
N GLN A 221 -12.69 -11.50 8.65
CA GLN A 221 -12.82 -10.36 7.74
C GLN A 221 -13.50 -9.19 8.43
N VAL A 222 -12.90 -8.01 8.31
CA VAL A 222 -13.42 -6.77 8.87
C VAL A 222 -14.34 -6.10 7.85
N ARG A 223 -15.60 -5.85 8.22
CA ARG A 223 -16.63 -5.27 7.34
C ARG A 223 -16.77 -3.74 7.44
N GLY A 224 -16.13 -3.12 8.42
CA GLY A 224 -16.30 -1.68 8.69
C GLY A 224 -15.09 -1.05 9.40
N PRO A 225 -15.14 0.26 9.67
CA PRO A 225 -14.07 0.94 10.39
C PRO A 225 -13.92 0.39 11.82
N ALA A 226 -12.69 0.40 12.34
CA ALA A 226 -12.40 -0.11 13.68
C ALA A 226 -13.23 0.60 14.76
N LYS A 227 -13.93 -0.15 15.61
CA LYS A 227 -14.81 0.42 16.64
C LYS A 227 -13.99 0.95 17.81
N VAL A 228 -14.36 2.14 18.30
CA VAL A 228 -13.73 2.73 19.48
C VAL A 228 -14.20 2.01 20.75
N MET A 229 -13.26 1.40 21.48
CA MET A 229 -13.52 0.66 22.72
C MET A 229 -13.61 1.60 23.93
N TRP A 230 -14.25 1.14 25.02
CA TRP A 230 -14.42 1.94 26.24
C TRP A 230 -13.07 2.33 26.88
N PHE A 231 -12.09 1.43 26.87
CA PHE A 231 -10.75 1.69 27.41
C PHE A 231 -9.95 2.69 26.56
N GLU A 232 -10.19 2.77 25.25
CA GLU A 232 -9.58 3.78 24.39
C GLU A 232 -10.08 5.18 24.75
N ARG A 233 -11.38 5.31 25.07
CA ARG A 233 -11.96 6.59 25.52
C ARG A 233 -11.35 7.03 26.84
N ILE A 234 -11.25 6.13 27.82
CA ILE A 234 -10.64 6.42 29.12
C ILE A 234 -9.18 6.81 28.95
N TYR A 235 -8.43 6.07 28.13
CA TYR A 235 -7.03 6.37 27.82
C TYR A 235 -6.87 7.79 27.26
N VAL A 236 -7.69 8.17 26.28
CA VAL A 236 -7.65 9.52 25.69
C VAL A 236 -7.99 10.61 26.71
N TYR A 237 -9.01 10.43 27.54
CA TYR A 237 -9.37 11.41 28.57
C TYR A 237 -8.28 11.57 29.63
N LEU A 238 -7.68 10.47 30.08
CA LEU A 238 -6.60 10.51 31.06
C LEU A 238 -5.32 11.12 30.47
N CYS A 239 -4.98 10.80 29.21
CA CYS A 239 -3.87 11.44 28.52
C CYS A 239 -4.11 12.95 28.30
N PHE A 240 -5.36 13.35 28.05
CA PHE A 240 -5.75 14.76 27.98
C PHE A 240 -5.56 15.46 29.33
N LEU A 241 -5.97 14.84 30.43
CA LEU A 241 -5.80 15.35 31.79
C LEU A 241 -4.33 15.45 32.19
N GLU A 242 -3.54 14.42 31.93
CA GLU A 242 -2.09 14.38 32.20
C GLU A 242 -1.38 15.54 31.49
N ARG A 243 -1.64 15.70 30.18
CA ARG A 243 -0.98 16.69 29.34
C ARG A 243 -1.40 18.13 29.61
N ASN A 244 -2.69 18.38 29.80
CA ASN A 244 -3.22 19.76 29.88
C ASN A 244 -3.38 20.27 31.32
N MET A 245 -3.40 19.39 32.33
CA MET A 245 -3.56 19.80 33.73
C MET A 245 -2.34 19.41 34.58
N VAL A 246 -1.99 18.12 34.64
CA VAL A 246 -0.99 17.62 35.60
C VAL A 246 0.40 18.19 35.31
N TYR A 247 0.91 18.05 34.08
CA TYR A 247 2.24 18.57 33.73
C TYR A 247 2.36 20.10 33.81
N PRO A 248 1.40 20.90 33.29
CA PRO A 248 1.46 22.34 33.45
C PRO A 248 1.46 22.79 34.92
N LEU A 249 0.62 22.20 35.78
CA LEU A 249 0.59 22.51 37.21
C LEU A 249 1.92 22.15 37.90
N LEU A 250 2.48 20.99 37.56
CA LEU A 250 3.77 20.55 38.07
C LEU A 250 4.89 21.54 37.73
N PHE A 251 5.02 21.92 36.46
CA PHE A 251 6.10 22.82 36.05
C PHE A 251 5.87 24.26 36.51
N LEU A 252 4.62 24.71 36.67
CA LEU A 252 4.31 26.00 37.29
C LEU A 252 4.71 26.03 38.77
N ALA A 253 4.43 24.95 39.52
CA ALA A 253 4.87 24.83 40.90
C ALA A 253 6.40 24.85 41.01
N ALA A 254 7.10 24.11 40.14
CA ALA A 254 8.57 24.10 40.08
C ALA A 254 9.15 25.47 39.69
N LEU A 255 8.57 26.17 38.70
CA LEU A 255 8.99 27.52 38.30
C LEU A 255 8.84 28.54 39.43
N THR A 256 7.78 28.43 40.22
CA THR A 256 7.52 29.33 41.35
C THR A 256 8.54 29.11 42.48
N GLU A 257 8.89 27.85 42.76
CA GLU A 257 9.83 27.50 43.84
C GLU A 257 11.30 27.77 43.48
N ASP A 258 11.71 27.43 42.26
CA ASP A 258 13.13 27.40 41.86
C ASP A 258 13.63 28.72 41.27
N SER A 259 12.75 29.52 40.65
CA SER A 259 13.16 30.77 39.99
C SER A 259 13.90 31.77 40.92
N PRO A 260 13.46 32.06 42.17
CA PRO A 260 14.22 32.97 43.04
C PRO A 260 15.58 32.38 43.47
N LYS A 261 15.67 31.06 43.65
CA LYS A 261 16.91 30.37 44.03
C LYS A 261 17.96 30.45 42.91
N ILE A 262 17.53 30.27 41.66
CA ILE A 262 18.39 30.35 40.48
C ILE A 262 18.92 31.79 40.29
N VAL A 263 18.08 32.81 40.46
CA VAL A 263 18.48 34.22 40.32
C VAL A 263 19.48 34.66 41.38
N GLN A 264 19.33 34.19 42.63
CA GLN A 264 20.29 34.49 43.69
C GLN A 264 21.70 33.96 43.38
N LYS A 265 21.81 32.82 42.68
CA LYS A 265 23.08 32.17 42.37
C LYS A 265 23.74 32.67 41.08
N PHE A 266 22.96 32.88 40.01
CA PHE A 266 23.48 33.23 38.68
C PHE A 266 23.25 34.70 38.28
N GLY A 267 22.70 35.51 39.20
CA GLY A 267 22.31 36.90 38.95
C GLY A 267 21.02 37.02 38.15
N ALA A 268 20.47 38.24 38.06
CA ALA A 268 19.19 38.51 37.40
C ALA A 268 19.21 38.24 35.89
N LEU A 269 20.29 38.61 35.20
CA LEU A 269 20.43 38.40 33.74
C LEU A 269 20.61 36.92 33.40
N GLY A 270 21.56 36.23 34.04
CA GLY A 270 21.85 34.83 33.79
C GLY A 270 20.72 33.90 34.27
N GLY A 271 20.17 34.18 35.46
CA GLY A 271 19.08 33.40 36.04
C GLY A 271 17.80 33.46 35.21
N ALA A 272 17.40 34.64 34.72
CA ALA A 272 16.23 34.78 33.85
C ALA A 272 16.36 33.95 32.55
N LEU A 273 17.55 33.94 31.93
CA LEU A 273 17.79 33.13 30.73
C LEU A 273 17.67 31.63 31.01
N ILE A 274 18.28 31.15 32.10
CA ILE A 274 18.22 29.74 32.51
C ILE A 274 16.77 29.32 32.78
N VAL A 275 15.99 30.12 33.52
CA VAL A 275 14.58 29.83 33.83
C VAL A 275 13.75 29.73 32.55
N VAL A 276 13.94 30.64 31.58
CA VAL A 276 13.22 30.62 30.30
C VAL A 276 13.57 29.37 29.50
N VAL A 277 14.85 29.04 29.36
CA VAL A 277 15.31 27.90 28.56
C VAL A 277 14.85 26.58 29.19
N CYS A 278 15.06 26.40 30.50
CA CYS A 278 14.63 25.22 31.24
C CYS A 278 13.09 25.10 31.24
N GLY A 279 12.37 26.17 31.56
CA GLY A 279 10.91 26.19 31.59
C GLY A 279 10.28 25.87 30.23
N MET A 280 10.77 26.51 29.16
CA MET A 280 10.28 26.25 27.81
C MET A 280 10.60 24.82 27.34
N ARG A 281 11.80 24.29 27.65
CA ARG A 281 12.18 22.91 27.32
C ARG A 281 11.27 21.90 28.03
N CYS A 282 11.01 22.08 29.32
CA CYS A 282 10.18 21.17 30.11
C CYS A 282 8.72 21.19 29.65
N LEU A 283 8.11 22.37 29.54
CA LEU A 283 6.71 22.52 29.13
C LEU A 283 6.50 22.05 27.69
N ARG A 284 7.36 22.46 26.74
CA ARG A 284 7.25 21.99 25.35
C ARG A 284 7.48 20.48 25.24
N GLY A 285 8.40 19.93 26.02
CA GLY A 285 8.65 18.49 26.11
C GLY A 285 7.42 17.72 26.55
N SER A 286 6.71 18.21 27.58
CA SER A 286 5.48 17.60 28.09
C SER A 286 4.33 17.53 27.08
N TYR A 287 4.19 18.56 26.24
CA TYR A 287 3.19 18.56 25.18
C TYR A 287 3.56 17.70 23.96
N SER A 288 4.86 17.55 23.68
CA SER A 288 5.34 16.91 22.45
C SER A 288 5.68 15.43 22.60
N ASN A 289 6.24 15.01 23.74
CA ASN A 289 6.66 13.64 24.00
C ASN A 289 6.23 13.19 25.41
N GLN A 290 4.93 12.89 25.54
CA GLN A 290 4.30 12.56 26.81
C GLN A 290 4.79 11.24 27.40
N SER A 291 5.04 10.23 26.56
CA SER A 291 5.35 8.87 27.00
C SER A 291 6.67 8.74 27.75
N SER A 292 7.64 9.63 27.56
CA SER A 292 8.93 9.57 28.26
C SER A 292 9.00 10.45 29.50
N GLN A 293 8.11 11.44 29.66
CA GLN A 293 8.25 12.44 30.73
C GLN A 293 8.13 11.84 32.13
N TYR A 294 7.24 10.87 32.34
CA TYR A 294 7.08 10.25 33.66
C TYR A 294 8.34 9.50 34.13
N LEU A 295 9.06 8.84 33.21
CA LEU A 295 10.33 8.18 33.51
C LEU A 295 11.40 9.22 33.84
N VAL A 296 11.51 10.28 33.04
CA VAL A 296 12.46 11.37 33.32
C VAL A 296 12.19 11.96 34.70
N LEU A 297 10.92 12.23 35.04
CA LEU A 297 10.53 12.76 36.35
C LEU A 297 10.90 11.83 37.51
N ILE A 298 10.54 10.54 37.43
CA ILE A 298 10.85 9.55 38.48
C ILE A 298 12.36 9.43 38.65
N PHE A 299 13.11 9.33 37.56
CA PHE A 299 14.56 9.25 37.62
C PHE A 299 15.21 10.52 38.17
N THR A 300 14.72 11.72 37.83
CA THR A 300 15.20 12.97 38.42
C THR A 300 15.00 12.98 39.94
N VAL A 301 13.82 12.60 40.41
CA VAL A 301 13.51 12.59 41.85
C VAL A 301 14.36 11.54 42.58
N LEU A 302 14.44 10.31 42.07
CA LEU A 302 15.24 9.25 42.69
C LEU A 302 16.73 9.60 42.71
N PHE A 303 17.29 10.01 41.57
CA PHE A 303 18.73 10.26 41.44
C PHE A 303 19.20 11.47 42.27
N PHE A 304 18.51 12.62 42.17
CA PHE A 304 18.98 13.85 42.82
C PHE A 304 18.50 14.02 44.26
N LYS A 305 17.32 13.50 44.64
CA LYS A 305 16.84 13.62 46.03
C LYS A 305 17.32 12.50 46.96
N TYR A 306 17.46 11.28 46.45
CA TYR A 306 17.80 10.12 47.29
C TYR A 306 19.26 9.68 47.11
N ASP A 307 19.68 9.37 45.87
CA ASP A 307 21.01 8.77 45.64
C ASP A 307 22.16 9.78 45.75
N TYR A 308 22.02 10.95 45.11
CA TYR A 308 23.08 11.95 44.95
C TYR A 308 22.68 13.34 45.45
N LYS A 309 22.25 13.44 46.70
CA LYS A 309 21.79 14.69 47.33
C LYS A 309 22.80 15.84 47.31
N LEU A 310 24.10 15.53 47.26
CA LEU A 310 25.19 16.53 47.22
C LEU A 310 25.25 17.31 45.89
N TYR A 311 24.75 16.73 44.80
CA TYR A 311 24.77 17.35 43.47
C TYR A 311 23.44 18.02 43.10
N GLN A 312 22.48 18.08 44.04
CA GLN A 312 21.18 18.69 43.82
C GLN A 312 21.34 20.22 43.73
N GLU A 313 20.96 20.79 42.59
CA GLU A 313 20.97 22.25 42.38
C GLU A 313 19.56 22.83 42.52
N SER A 314 18.73 22.61 41.50
CA SER A 314 17.31 23.00 41.48
C SER A 314 16.56 22.02 40.60
N PHE A 315 15.29 21.74 40.91
CA PHE A 315 14.54 20.72 40.20
C PHE A 315 14.45 21.00 38.69
N LEU A 316 14.33 22.27 38.28
CA LEU A 316 14.34 22.65 36.85
C LEU A 316 15.64 22.33 36.11
N ILE A 317 16.79 22.57 36.73
CA ILE A 317 18.11 22.29 36.12
C ILE A 317 18.35 20.77 36.13
N ASP A 318 18.06 20.11 37.25
CA ASP A 318 18.22 18.68 37.45
C ASP A 318 17.35 17.90 36.46
N TYR A 319 16.10 18.32 36.26
CA TYR A 319 15.19 17.75 35.27
C TYR A 319 15.70 17.95 33.84
N PHE A 320 16.22 19.14 33.52
CA PHE A 320 16.78 19.42 32.19
C PHE A 320 17.97 18.50 31.88
N ILE A 321 18.91 18.35 32.81
CA ILE A 321 20.08 17.48 32.67
C ILE A 321 19.62 16.02 32.57
N MET A 322 18.73 15.57 33.45
CA MET A 322 18.25 14.19 33.44
C MET A 322 17.47 13.86 32.16
N ASN A 323 16.72 14.79 31.61
CA ASN A 323 16.04 14.61 30.33
C ASN A 323 17.04 14.34 29.19
N VAL A 324 18.15 15.09 29.14
CA VAL A 324 19.22 14.87 28.17
C VAL A 324 19.90 13.51 28.40
N LEU A 325 20.27 13.20 29.65
CA LEU A 325 20.90 11.92 30.00
C LEU A 325 20.01 10.73 29.66
N TYR A 326 18.71 10.79 29.99
CA TYR A 326 17.75 9.73 29.70
C TYR A 326 17.65 9.44 28.20
N HIS A 327 17.53 10.48 27.36
CA HIS A 327 17.42 10.27 25.91
C HIS A 327 18.70 9.67 25.32
N ARG A 328 19.87 10.06 25.85
CA ARG A 328 21.17 9.48 25.44
C ARG A 328 21.36 8.04 25.92
N ALA A 329 20.97 7.74 27.15
CA ALA A 329 21.01 6.39 27.69
C ALA A 329 20.03 5.46 26.97
N TYR A 330 18.85 5.95 26.62
CA TYR A 330 17.87 5.19 25.83
C TYR A 330 18.37 4.90 24.41
N GLU A 331 19.01 5.86 23.75
CA GLU A 331 19.67 5.64 22.45
C GLU A 331 20.80 4.60 22.56
N LEU A 332 21.62 4.67 23.62
CA LEU A 332 22.65 3.66 23.89
C LEU A 332 22.04 2.27 24.09
N LEU A 333 20.94 2.16 24.83
CA LEU A 333 20.25 0.88 25.05
C LEU A 333 19.77 0.26 23.73
N LEU A 334 19.16 1.07 22.84
CA LEU A 334 18.71 0.61 21.53
C LEU A 334 19.88 0.13 20.65
N LYS A 335 21.03 0.82 20.71
CA LYS A 335 22.25 0.41 20.01
C LYS A 335 22.82 -0.90 20.55
N LEU A 336 22.88 -1.06 21.87
CA LEU A 336 23.32 -2.30 22.50
C LEU A 336 22.38 -3.46 22.17
N GLN A 337 21.07 -3.25 22.21
CA GLN A 337 20.09 -4.27 21.80
C GLN A 337 20.30 -4.68 20.34
N PHE A 338 20.55 -3.72 19.44
CA PHE A 338 20.86 -4.01 18.04
C PHE A 338 22.13 -4.86 17.90
N VAL A 339 23.23 -4.46 18.54
CA VAL A 339 24.51 -5.19 18.51
C VAL A 339 24.35 -6.62 19.05
N VAL A 340 23.68 -6.77 20.19
CA VAL A 340 23.46 -8.07 20.85
C VAL A 340 22.56 -8.98 20.02
N THR A 341 21.52 -8.43 19.39
CA THR A 341 20.63 -9.20 18.50
C THR A 341 21.35 -9.65 17.24
N TYR A 342 22.20 -8.78 16.67
CA TYR A 342 22.95 -9.08 15.46
C TYR A 342 24.08 -10.10 15.68
N ILE A 343 24.73 -10.11 16.85
CA ILE A 343 25.83 -11.02 17.21
C ILE A 343 25.32 -12.29 17.93
N ALA A 344 24.03 -12.62 17.92
CA ALA A 344 23.51 -13.77 18.68
C ALA A 344 23.99 -15.14 18.11
N PRO A 345 24.72 -15.99 18.87
CA PRO A 345 25.32 -17.22 18.33
C PRO A 345 24.32 -18.33 18.00
N TRP A 346 23.21 -18.45 18.72
CA TRP A 346 22.21 -19.51 18.50
C TRP A 346 21.24 -19.22 17.34
N GLN A 347 21.38 -18.06 16.67
CA GLN A 347 20.45 -17.59 15.64
C GLN A 347 21.07 -17.53 14.24
N ILE A 348 22.38 -17.72 14.14
CA ILE A 348 23.08 -17.84 12.87
C ILE A 348 22.83 -19.25 12.35
N THR A 349 22.12 -19.37 11.23
CA THR A 349 22.12 -20.62 10.46
C THR A 349 23.57 -20.93 10.13
N TRP A 350 24.08 -22.08 10.59
CA TRP A 350 25.46 -22.55 10.46
C TRP A 350 25.91 -22.82 9.01
N GLY A 351 25.47 -22.02 8.04
CA GLY A 351 25.77 -22.16 6.61
C GLY A 351 27.14 -21.62 6.19
N SER A 352 27.83 -20.86 7.04
CA SER A 352 29.18 -20.36 6.75
C SER A 352 30.11 -20.54 7.94
N ALA A 353 31.11 -21.42 7.78
CA ALA A 353 32.14 -21.71 8.77
C ALA A 353 32.88 -20.44 9.25
N PHE A 354 32.98 -19.42 8.40
CA PHE A 354 33.62 -18.15 8.73
C PHE A 354 32.92 -17.42 9.89
N HIS A 355 31.58 -17.41 9.91
CA HIS A 355 30.83 -16.72 10.98
C HIS A 355 30.94 -17.44 12.33
N ALA A 356 31.03 -18.77 12.32
CA ALA A 356 31.27 -19.56 13.52
C ALA A 356 32.66 -19.29 14.14
N PHE A 357 33.69 -19.04 13.32
CA PHE A 357 35.03 -18.67 13.80
C PHE A 357 35.16 -17.20 14.19
N ALA A 358 34.57 -16.26 13.44
CA ALA A 358 34.72 -14.82 13.68
C ALA A 358 34.07 -14.34 15.00
N GLN A 359 33.09 -15.07 15.50
CA GLN A 359 32.28 -14.65 16.64
C GLN A 359 32.99 -14.78 18.00
N PRO A 360 33.70 -15.88 18.33
CA PRO A 360 34.64 -15.91 19.45
C PRO A 360 35.71 -14.82 19.39
N PHE A 361 36.22 -14.50 18.20
CA PHE A 361 37.20 -13.41 18.02
C PHE A 361 36.61 -12.01 18.22
N SER A 362 35.28 -11.85 18.22
CA SER A 362 34.63 -10.57 18.54
C SER A 362 34.55 -10.28 20.05
N VAL A 363 34.70 -11.30 20.90
CA VAL A 363 34.61 -11.16 22.37
C VAL A 363 35.71 -10.24 22.94
N PRO A 364 36.99 -10.34 22.54
CA PRO A 364 38.02 -9.37 22.92
C PRO A 364 37.71 -7.93 22.46
N HIS A 365 37.01 -7.77 21.34
CA HIS A 365 36.60 -6.46 20.81
C HIS A 365 35.35 -5.89 21.50
N SER A 366 34.70 -6.62 22.40
CA SER A 366 33.49 -6.16 23.12
C SER A 366 33.69 -4.83 23.87
N ALA A 367 34.84 -4.61 24.49
CA ALA A 367 35.17 -3.36 25.17
C ALA A 367 35.27 -2.18 24.18
N MET A 368 35.87 -2.42 23.00
CA MET A 368 35.96 -1.43 21.93
C MET A 368 34.57 -1.13 21.33
N LEU A 369 33.75 -2.15 21.11
CA LEU A 369 32.37 -2.00 20.62
C LEU A 369 31.51 -1.22 21.62
N PHE A 370 31.65 -1.47 22.92
CA PHE A 370 30.93 -0.71 23.95
C PHE A 370 31.37 0.76 23.97
N LEU A 371 32.68 1.03 23.91
CA LEU A 371 33.21 2.39 23.82
C LEU A 371 32.71 3.11 22.55
N GLN A 372 32.72 2.42 21.41
CA GLN A 372 32.19 2.93 20.15
C GLN A 372 30.68 3.20 20.24
N ALA A 373 29.91 2.32 20.88
CA ALA A 373 28.48 2.52 21.10
C ALA A 373 28.21 3.73 22.00
N LEU A 374 29.05 3.96 23.02
CA LEU A 374 28.96 5.12 23.90
C LEU A 374 29.28 6.43 23.16
N ILE A 375 30.39 6.47 22.41
CA ILE A 375 30.74 7.62 21.56
C ILE A 375 29.64 7.87 20.52
N SER A 376 29.12 6.80 19.92
CA SER A 376 28.05 6.84 18.94
C SER A 376 26.75 7.40 19.53
N ALA A 377 26.35 6.98 20.73
CA ALA A 377 25.19 7.53 21.44
C ALA A 377 25.38 9.01 21.82
N ALA A 378 26.58 9.40 22.24
CA ALA A 378 26.89 10.81 22.54
C ALA A 378 26.75 11.70 21.30
N LEU A 379 27.30 11.25 20.15
CA LEU A 379 27.26 11.98 18.88
C LEU A 379 25.98 11.75 18.05
N SER A 380 25.08 10.87 18.49
CA SER A 380 23.90 10.42 17.73
C SER A 380 24.20 9.80 16.37
N THR A 381 25.41 9.23 16.18
CA THR A 381 25.80 8.56 14.93
C THR A 381 25.17 7.17 14.83
N PRO A 382 24.87 6.64 13.64
CA PRO A 382 24.48 5.25 13.51
C PRO A 382 25.70 4.31 13.63
N LEU A 383 25.48 3.12 14.20
CA LEU A 383 26.44 2.01 14.18
C LEU A 383 26.12 1.10 13.00
N ASN A 384 27.06 0.86 12.11
CA ASN A 384 26.86 -0.03 10.97
C ASN A 384 27.74 -1.29 11.06
N PRO A 385 27.19 -2.48 10.71
CA PRO A 385 27.99 -3.69 10.65
C PRO A 385 28.91 -3.63 9.41
N PHE A 386 30.21 -3.81 9.62
CA PHE A 386 31.18 -3.73 8.54
C PHE A 386 31.09 -4.97 7.63
N LEU A 387 30.70 -4.78 6.37
CA LEU A 387 30.54 -5.85 5.36
C LEU A 387 29.64 -7.02 5.83
N GLY A 388 28.67 -6.74 6.72
CA GLY A 388 27.81 -7.77 7.32
C GLY A 388 28.48 -8.64 8.39
N SER A 389 29.70 -8.32 8.82
CA SER A 389 30.41 -9.00 9.92
C SER A 389 29.93 -8.59 11.31
N ALA A 390 30.45 -9.25 12.35
CA ALA A 390 30.18 -8.94 13.77
C ALA A 390 30.90 -7.66 14.27
N ILE A 391 31.71 -7.01 13.43
CA ILE A 391 32.43 -5.77 13.77
C ILE A 391 31.55 -4.57 13.39
N PHE A 392 31.28 -3.69 14.36
CA PHE A 392 30.56 -2.44 14.13
C PHE A 392 31.53 -1.27 13.97
N LEU A 393 31.20 -0.36 13.05
CA LEU A 393 31.88 0.92 12.90
C LEU A 393 30.92 2.07 13.16
N THR A 394 31.46 3.19 13.62
CA THR A 394 30.70 4.43 13.78
C THR A 394 30.58 5.13 12.43
N SER A 395 29.37 5.35 11.96
CA SER A 395 29.11 6.10 10.73
C SER A 395 29.07 7.62 10.97
N TYR A 396 28.81 8.39 9.91
CA TYR A 396 28.69 9.85 9.98
C TYR A 396 27.46 10.31 10.78
N VAL A 397 27.55 11.49 11.40
CA VAL A 397 26.42 12.09 12.13
C VAL A 397 25.28 12.35 11.15
N ARG A 398 24.10 11.78 11.43
CA ARG A 398 22.88 11.99 10.63
C ARG A 398 21.73 12.43 11.54
N PRO A 399 21.08 13.58 11.28
CA PRO A 399 19.96 14.04 12.09
C PRO A 399 18.77 13.10 11.94
N VAL A 400 18.02 12.90 13.04
CA VAL A 400 16.76 12.14 13.03
C VAL A 400 15.69 12.86 12.21
N LYS A 401 15.66 14.20 12.28
CA LYS A 401 14.88 15.06 11.36
C LYS A 401 15.70 15.27 10.09
N PHE A 402 15.60 14.35 9.15
CA PHE A 402 16.10 14.58 7.80
C PHE A 402 14.91 14.79 6.88
N TRP A 403 14.85 15.96 6.24
CA TRP A 403 13.86 16.22 5.19
C TRP A 403 14.51 15.80 3.89
N GLU A 404 14.05 14.68 3.33
CA GLU A 404 14.51 14.24 2.02
C GLU A 404 14.16 15.27 0.94
N ARG A 405 14.87 15.17 -0.18
CA ARG A 405 14.55 15.94 -1.37
C ARG A 405 13.08 15.62 -1.70
N ASP A 406 12.25 16.66 -1.87
CA ASP A 406 10.84 16.48 -2.20
C ASP A 406 10.74 15.50 -3.37
N TYR A 407 10.32 14.26 -3.08
CA TYR A 407 9.99 13.29 -4.10
C TYR A 407 8.73 13.81 -4.74
N ASN A 408 8.88 14.70 -5.72
CA ASN A 408 7.82 14.96 -6.67
C ASN A 408 7.73 13.68 -7.49
N THR A 409 7.03 12.69 -6.96
CA THR A 409 6.59 11.48 -7.65
C THR A 409 5.53 11.88 -8.67
N ARG A 410 5.90 12.76 -9.61
CA ARG A 410 5.11 12.98 -10.80
C ARG A 410 5.29 11.68 -11.59
N ARG A 411 4.31 10.80 -11.40
CA ARG A 411 4.33 9.47 -11.98
C ARG A 411 4.48 9.59 -13.49
N VAL A 412 5.27 8.68 -13.99
CA VAL A 412 5.61 8.50 -15.38
C VAL A 412 4.41 7.81 -16.05
N ASP A 413 3.37 8.59 -16.36
CA ASP A 413 2.19 8.14 -17.10
C ASP A 413 2.51 8.11 -18.60
N HIS A 414 1.82 7.28 -19.39
CA HIS A 414 2.00 7.18 -20.85
C HIS A 414 1.84 8.54 -21.58
N SER A 415 1.14 9.50 -20.96
CA SER A 415 0.95 10.85 -21.49
C SER A 415 2.12 11.80 -21.21
N ASN A 416 2.98 11.49 -20.23
CA ASN A 416 4.06 12.35 -19.73
C ASN A 416 5.47 11.77 -19.97
N THR A 417 5.57 10.57 -20.53
CA THR A 417 6.80 9.86 -20.88
C THR A 417 7.29 10.20 -22.29
N PRO A 418 8.59 10.51 -22.48
CA PRO A 418 9.17 10.55 -23.82
C PRO A 418 9.18 9.13 -24.43
N LEU A 419 8.92 9.02 -25.74
CA LEU A 419 8.85 7.75 -26.48
C LEU A 419 10.12 6.89 -26.32
N SER A 420 11.30 7.50 -26.18
CA SER A 420 12.56 6.78 -25.94
C SER A 420 12.54 5.99 -24.62
N SER A 421 11.90 6.51 -23.58
CA SER A 421 11.75 5.80 -22.31
C SER A 421 10.79 4.61 -22.36
N HIS A 422 9.94 4.52 -23.38
CA HIS A 422 9.13 3.34 -23.67
C HIS A 422 9.91 2.26 -24.41
N LEU A 423 10.92 2.64 -25.20
CA LEU A 423 11.73 1.72 -25.99
C LEU A 423 12.83 1.03 -25.17
N ASP A 424 13.40 1.75 -24.19
CA ASP A 424 14.51 1.27 -23.33
C ASP A 424 14.05 0.49 -22.09
N ARG A 425 12.75 0.25 -21.90
CA ARG A 425 12.20 -0.28 -20.63
C ARG A 425 12.17 -1.80 -20.61
N ASN A 426 12.83 -2.41 -19.63
CA ASN A 426 12.56 -3.78 -19.20
C ASN A 426 11.07 -3.88 -18.84
N LEU A 427 10.33 -4.76 -19.50
CA LEU A 427 8.87 -4.89 -19.37
C LEU A 427 8.39 -5.12 -17.91
N GLY A 428 9.24 -5.67 -17.03
CA GLY A 428 8.95 -5.82 -15.60
C GLY A 428 8.96 -4.52 -14.76
N ALA A 429 9.48 -3.41 -15.28
CA ALA A 429 9.43 -2.11 -14.59
C ALA A 429 8.02 -1.49 -14.60
N ASP A 430 7.15 -1.95 -15.52
CA ASP A 430 5.79 -1.45 -15.68
C ASP A 430 4.90 -1.94 -14.54
N ASP A 431 5.02 -3.20 -14.12
CA ASP A 431 4.24 -3.78 -13.01
C ASP A 431 4.51 -3.07 -11.68
N ASN A 432 5.78 -2.81 -11.38
CA ASN A 432 6.15 -2.07 -10.17
C ASN A 432 5.59 -0.64 -10.21
N ASN A 433 5.61 0.00 -11.38
CA ASN A 433 4.92 1.27 -11.54
C ASN A 433 3.43 1.07 -11.24
N LEU A 434 2.70 0.20 -11.94
CA LEU A 434 1.27 -0.07 -11.75
C LEU A 434 0.90 -0.26 -10.27
N ASN A 435 1.66 -1.09 -9.56
CA ASN A 435 1.44 -1.40 -8.15
C ASN A 435 1.70 -0.23 -7.18
N SER A 436 2.49 0.78 -7.55
CA SER A 436 2.74 1.93 -6.66
C SER A 436 1.51 2.80 -6.37
N ILE A 437 0.44 2.71 -7.18
CA ILE A 437 -0.81 3.45 -6.92
C ILE A 437 -1.51 3.00 -5.64
N PHE A 438 -1.41 1.72 -5.29
CA PHE A 438 -2.01 1.17 -4.07
C PHE A 438 -1.38 1.79 -2.83
N TYR A 439 -0.05 1.96 -2.86
CA TYR A 439 0.69 2.64 -1.81
C TYR A 439 0.37 4.14 -1.77
N GLU A 440 0.16 4.79 -2.92
CA GLU A 440 -0.31 6.18 -2.93
C GLU A 440 -1.68 6.33 -2.26
N HIS A 441 -2.64 5.46 -2.58
CA HIS A 441 -3.94 5.43 -1.93
C HIS A 441 -3.80 5.17 -0.42
N LEU A 442 -3.00 4.18 -0.03
CA LEU A 442 -2.72 3.86 1.38
C LEU A 442 -2.12 5.06 2.14
N THR A 443 -1.23 5.82 1.50
CA THR A 443 -0.63 7.03 2.06
C THR A 443 -1.71 8.08 2.37
N ARG A 444 -2.67 8.27 1.47
CA ARG A 444 -3.79 9.20 1.68
C ARG A 444 -4.69 8.73 2.81
N SER A 445 -5.00 7.44 2.89
CA SER A 445 -5.77 6.86 4.00
C SER A 445 -5.06 7.06 5.34
N LEU A 446 -3.75 6.76 5.41
CA LEU A 446 -2.92 7.01 6.59
C LEU A 446 -2.85 8.51 6.93
N GLN A 447 -2.78 9.39 5.94
CA GLN A 447 -2.78 10.82 6.17
C GLN A 447 -4.05 11.29 6.91
N HIS A 448 -5.20 10.68 6.60
CA HIS A 448 -6.45 10.98 7.28
C HIS A 448 -6.54 10.36 8.69
N SER A 449 -6.07 9.12 8.89
CA SER A 449 -6.32 8.37 10.13
C SER A 449 -5.17 8.40 11.16
N LEU A 450 -3.91 8.38 10.71
CA LEU A 450 -2.72 8.01 11.50
C LEU A 450 -2.58 8.82 12.79
N CYS A 451 -2.64 10.15 12.73
CA CYS A 451 -2.45 10.98 13.92
C CYS A 451 -3.52 10.68 14.99
N GLY A 452 -4.76 10.41 14.58
CA GLY A 452 -5.83 10.03 15.50
C GLY A 452 -5.63 8.64 16.10
N ASP A 453 -5.20 7.69 15.27
CA ASP A 453 -4.94 6.31 15.71
C ASP A 453 -3.77 6.21 16.70
N LEU A 454 -2.74 7.05 16.52
CA LEU A 454 -1.64 7.18 17.48
C LEU A 454 -2.11 7.76 18.82
N ILE A 455 -2.98 8.78 18.82
CA ILE A 455 -3.54 9.36 20.06
C ILE A 455 -4.46 8.37 20.78
N LEU A 456 -5.19 7.54 20.03
CA LEU A 456 -5.97 6.41 20.58
C LEU A 456 -5.08 5.31 21.18
N GLY A 457 -3.76 5.35 20.93
CA GLY A 457 -2.77 4.39 21.41
C GLY A 457 -2.77 3.07 20.63
N ARG A 458 -3.32 3.03 19.41
CA ARG A 458 -3.46 1.78 18.63
C ARG A 458 -2.12 1.16 18.24
N TRP A 459 -1.08 1.97 18.06
CA TRP A 459 0.29 1.53 17.73
C TRP A 459 1.23 1.46 18.97
N GLY A 460 0.67 1.58 20.18
CA GLY A 460 1.46 1.60 21.42
C GLY A 460 2.28 2.89 21.60
N PRO A 461 3.37 2.87 22.40
CA PRO A 461 4.20 4.04 22.64
C PRO A 461 5.07 4.33 21.41
N VAL A 462 4.84 5.51 20.82
CA VAL A 462 5.50 5.94 19.60
C VAL A 462 6.35 7.17 19.87
N SER A 463 7.58 7.16 19.37
CA SER A 463 8.52 8.26 19.47
C SER A 463 9.00 8.72 18.10
N GLN A 464 9.56 9.92 18.07
CA GLN A 464 10.15 10.46 16.86
C GLN A 464 11.34 9.61 16.37
N GLY A 465 11.36 9.27 15.07
CA GLY A 465 12.38 8.43 14.44
C GLY A 465 12.07 6.93 14.52
N ASP A 466 10.93 6.52 15.09
CA ASP A 466 10.51 5.12 15.08
C ASP A 466 10.07 4.69 13.67
N CYS A 467 10.41 3.44 13.31
CA CYS A 467 10.04 2.81 12.05
C CYS A 467 9.07 1.66 12.32
N PHE A 468 8.00 1.60 11.54
CA PHE A 468 6.99 0.56 11.60
C PHE A 468 6.89 -0.16 10.27
N VAL A 469 6.72 -1.48 10.29
CA VAL A 469 6.33 -2.25 9.11
C VAL A 469 4.84 -2.57 9.24
N LEU A 470 4.09 -2.22 8.20
CA LEU A 470 2.73 -2.66 7.99
C LEU A 470 2.79 -3.85 7.05
N ALA A 471 2.37 -5.01 7.55
CA ALA A 471 2.32 -6.25 6.78
C ALA A 471 0.86 -6.70 6.64
N SER A 472 0.46 -6.99 5.41
CA SER A 472 -0.81 -7.60 5.01
C SER A 472 -0.50 -8.65 3.95
N ASP A 473 -1.45 -9.54 3.66
CA ASP A 473 -1.27 -10.68 2.75
C ASP A 473 -0.57 -10.35 1.41
N TYR A 474 -0.88 -9.20 0.81
CA TYR A 474 -0.28 -8.74 -0.46
C TYR A 474 0.47 -7.41 -0.38
N LEU A 475 0.34 -6.67 0.73
CA LEU A 475 0.85 -5.30 0.86
C LEU A 475 1.82 -5.21 2.03
N ASN A 476 3.06 -4.88 1.73
CA ASN A 476 4.11 -4.68 2.72
C ASN A 476 4.68 -3.27 2.55
N CYS A 477 4.63 -2.46 3.60
CA CYS A 477 5.22 -1.13 3.56
C CYS A 477 5.89 -0.74 4.88
N LEU A 478 6.92 0.09 4.79
CA LEU A 478 7.62 0.67 5.91
C LEU A 478 7.16 2.12 6.12
N VAL A 479 6.65 2.42 7.31
CA VAL A 479 6.22 3.75 7.75
C VAL A 479 7.25 4.30 8.73
N HIS A 480 7.91 5.39 8.35
CA HIS A 480 8.89 6.09 9.18
C HIS A 480 8.29 7.38 9.75
N ILE A 481 8.32 7.54 11.07
CA ILE A 481 7.80 8.73 11.76
C ILE A 481 8.91 9.76 11.94
N ILE A 482 8.82 10.85 11.18
CA ILE A 482 9.88 11.85 11.06
C ILE A 482 9.71 12.95 12.10
N GLU A 483 8.47 13.40 12.29
CA GLU A 483 8.13 14.41 13.29
C GLU A 483 6.85 14.03 14.02
N MET A 484 6.87 14.21 15.33
CA MET A 484 5.69 14.09 16.19
C MET A 484 5.57 15.38 17.02
N GLY A 485 4.36 15.90 17.10
CA GLY A 485 4.02 17.03 17.95
C GLY A 485 2.61 16.88 18.52
N ASN A 486 2.11 17.92 19.18
CA ASN A 486 0.81 17.88 19.81
C ASN A 486 -0.31 17.86 18.75
N GLY A 487 -0.86 16.67 18.47
CA GLY A 487 -1.90 16.47 17.45
C GLY A 487 -1.43 16.67 16.01
N LEU A 488 -0.13 16.51 15.74
CA LEU A 488 0.45 16.47 14.39
C LEU A 488 1.47 15.33 14.30
N VAL A 489 1.50 14.67 13.15
CA VAL A 489 2.48 13.61 12.85
C VAL A 489 2.89 13.76 11.40
N THR A 490 4.19 13.90 11.17
CA THR A 490 4.79 13.88 9.83
C THR A 490 5.44 12.52 9.63
N PHE A 491 5.01 11.80 8.60
CA PHE A 491 5.50 10.47 8.29
C PHE A 491 5.86 10.34 6.81
N GLN A 492 6.59 9.28 6.53
CA GLN A 492 6.92 8.85 5.19
C GLN A 492 6.65 7.36 5.06
N MET A 493 5.98 6.97 3.98
CA MET A 493 5.70 5.58 3.68
C MET A 493 6.53 5.11 2.49
N ARG A 494 7.10 3.92 2.62
CA ARG A 494 7.88 3.23 1.59
C ARG A 494 7.19 1.90 1.28
N GLY A 495 6.64 1.79 0.08
CA GLY A 495 6.01 0.57 -0.42
C GLY A 495 7.05 -0.42 -0.91
N LEU A 496 6.94 -1.68 -0.46
CA LEU A 496 7.82 -2.77 -0.87
C LEU A 496 7.18 -3.59 -1.98
N GLU A 497 7.95 -4.52 -2.55
CA GLU A 497 7.47 -5.41 -3.60
C GLU A 497 6.33 -6.33 -3.13
N PHE A 498 5.33 -6.53 -4.01
CA PHE A 498 4.19 -7.41 -3.76
C PHE A 498 4.62 -8.88 -3.73
N ARG A 499 5.54 -9.25 -4.62
CA ARG A 499 6.24 -10.54 -4.63
C ARG A 499 7.72 -10.25 -4.41
N GLY A 500 8.15 -10.37 -3.15
CA GLY A 500 9.56 -10.22 -2.80
C GLY A 500 10.38 -11.44 -3.20
N THR A 501 11.70 -11.32 -3.08
CA THR A 501 12.60 -12.49 -3.14
C THR A 501 12.19 -13.55 -2.12
N TYR A 502 12.55 -14.82 -2.33
CA TYR A 502 12.27 -15.90 -1.39
C TYR A 502 12.73 -15.57 0.05
N CYS A 503 13.89 -14.93 0.21
CA CYS A 503 14.39 -14.50 1.50
C CYS A 503 13.55 -13.39 2.15
N GLN A 504 12.98 -12.48 1.35
CA GLN A 504 12.03 -11.47 1.84
C GLN A 504 10.70 -12.12 2.24
N GLN A 505 10.21 -13.08 1.45
CA GLN A 505 8.98 -13.80 1.76
C GLN A 505 9.10 -14.55 3.09
N ARG A 506 10.23 -15.20 3.36
CA ARG A 506 10.50 -15.84 4.67
C ARG A 506 10.53 -14.87 5.85
N GLU A 507 10.94 -13.61 5.64
CA GLU A 507 10.89 -12.56 6.67
C GLU A 507 9.44 -12.10 6.90
N VAL A 508 8.64 -11.96 5.85
CA VAL A 508 7.21 -11.62 5.92
C VAL A 508 6.41 -12.76 6.58
N GLU A 509 6.70 -14.00 6.25
CA GLU A 509 6.14 -15.20 6.90
C GLU A 509 6.48 -15.21 8.39
N ALA A 510 7.73 -14.93 8.77
CA ALA A 510 8.12 -14.86 10.18
C ALA A 510 7.36 -13.78 10.98
N ILE A 511 6.92 -12.71 10.33
CA ILE A 511 6.07 -11.67 10.92
C ILE A 511 4.59 -12.11 10.99
N THR A 512 4.17 -12.99 10.08
CA THR A 512 2.78 -13.41 9.88
C THR A 512 2.47 -14.70 10.66
N GLU A 513 3.43 -15.57 10.88
CA GLU A 513 3.31 -16.75 11.71
C GLU A 513 3.09 -16.36 13.19
N GLY A 514 2.17 -17.06 13.86
CA GLY A 514 1.91 -16.87 15.27
C GLY A 514 2.97 -17.55 16.13
N VAL A 515 3.28 -16.96 17.29
CA VAL A 515 4.26 -17.53 18.24
C VAL A 515 3.67 -18.70 19.04
N GLU A 516 2.38 -19.00 18.87
CA GLU A 516 1.62 -19.98 19.65
C GLU A 516 1.99 -21.45 19.34
N GLU A 517 2.71 -21.75 18.25
CA GLU A 517 3.03 -23.13 17.83
C GLU A 517 4.29 -23.73 18.49
N ASN A 518 5.03 -22.96 19.29
CA ASN A 518 6.26 -23.43 19.94
C ASN A 518 5.98 -23.94 21.37
N ASP A 519 5.87 -25.26 21.55
CA ASP A 519 5.58 -25.91 22.84
C ASP A 519 6.82 -26.23 23.71
N GLY A 520 8.03 -26.01 23.19
CA GLY A 520 9.26 -26.42 23.88
C GLY A 520 9.74 -25.48 25.01
N CYS A 521 10.52 -26.03 25.93
CA CYS A 521 11.41 -25.34 26.85
C CYS A 521 12.81 -25.99 26.77
N CYS A 522 13.72 -25.40 25.99
CA CYS A 522 15.02 -26.01 25.68
C CYS A 522 14.84 -27.43 25.09
N CYS A 523 15.50 -28.46 25.65
CA CYS A 523 15.41 -29.86 25.21
C CYS A 523 14.22 -30.64 25.83
N CYS A 524 13.34 -29.96 26.57
CA CYS A 524 12.21 -30.59 27.23
C CYS A 524 10.90 -29.98 26.72
N GLU A 525 9.83 -30.77 26.73
CA GLU A 525 8.46 -30.31 26.44
C GLU A 525 7.63 -30.23 27.74
N PRO A 526 7.99 -29.37 28.72
CA PRO A 526 7.05 -29.07 29.78
C PRO A 526 5.94 -28.25 29.15
N GLY A 527 4.76 -28.84 28.98
CA GLY A 527 3.59 -28.10 28.49
C GLY A 527 3.39 -26.78 29.24
N HIS A 528 2.80 -25.79 28.57
CA HIS A 528 2.62 -24.45 29.14
C HIS A 528 1.23 -24.30 29.80
N LEU A 529 1.11 -23.35 30.74
CA LEU A 529 -0.18 -22.98 31.32
C LEU A 529 -1.11 -22.37 30.25
N PRO A 530 -2.44 -22.55 30.35
CA PRO A 530 -3.38 -22.01 29.36
C PRO A 530 -3.27 -20.47 29.31
N ASN A 531 -3.13 -19.92 28.09
CA ASN A 531 -2.89 -18.50 27.79
C ASN A 531 -1.52 -17.91 28.17
N MET A 532 -0.53 -18.74 28.55
CA MET A 532 0.88 -18.32 28.71
C MET A 532 1.73 -18.83 27.55
N LEU A 533 2.75 -18.07 27.16
CA LEU A 533 3.77 -18.51 26.20
C LEU A 533 4.67 -19.58 26.83
N SER A 534 5.20 -20.48 26.01
CA SER A 534 6.28 -21.37 26.43
C SER A 534 7.54 -20.55 26.77
N ALA A 535 8.40 -21.11 27.62
CA ALA A 535 9.63 -20.42 28.03
C ALA A 535 10.58 -20.18 26.84
N ASN A 536 10.64 -21.11 25.88
CA ASN A 536 11.45 -20.93 24.68
C ASN A 536 10.89 -19.83 23.77
N ALA A 537 9.57 -19.79 23.58
CA ALA A 537 8.91 -18.73 22.83
C ALA A 537 9.12 -17.35 23.48
N ALA A 538 8.98 -17.25 24.80
CA ALA A 538 9.22 -16.00 25.52
C ALA A 538 10.69 -15.54 25.43
N PHE A 539 11.64 -16.47 25.48
CA PHE A 539 13.07 -16.18 25.36
C PHE A 539 13.45 -15.76 23.92
N SER A 540 12.95 -16.47 22.91
CA SER A 540 13.24 -16.17 21.50
C SER A 540 12.71 -14.80 21.08
N GLN A 541 11.52 -14.42 21.55
CA GLN A 541 10.91 -13.11 21.28
C GLN A 541 11.70 -11.94 21.87
N ARG A 542 12.43 -12.14 22.98
CA ARG A 542 13.31 -11.09 23.55
C ARG A 542 14.53 -10.80 22.70
N TRP A 543 14.88 -11.71 21.80
CA TRP A 543 16.06 -11.63 20.94
C TRP A 543 15.71 -11.27 19.49
N LEU A 544 14.59 -10.57 19.30
CA LEU A 544 14.20 -9.98 18.02
C LEU A 544 14.45 -8.47 18.06
N ALA A 545 14.87 -7.89 16.92
CA ALA A 545 15.02 -6.45 16.77
C ALA A 545 13.68 -5.75 16.49
N TRP A 546 12.59 -6.52 16.43
CA TRP A 546 11.25 -6.08 16.10
C TRP A 546 10.23 -6.70 17.06
N GLU A 547 9.11 -6.00 17.26
CA GLU A 547 7.98 -6.46 18.08
C GLU A 547 6.65 -6.17 17.40
N VAL A 548 5.68 -7.09 17.51
CA VAL A 548 4.32 -6.84 17.00
C VAL A 548 3.54 -5.99 18.00
N THR A 549 3.26 -4.75 17.61
CA THR A 549 2.52 -3.79 18.45
C THR A 549 1.02 -3.99 18.36
N ALA A 550 0.51 -4.22 17.15
CA ALA A 550 -0.89 -4.50 16.90
C ALA A 550 -1.03 -5.63 15.87
N ALA A 551 -1.75 -6.69 16.25
CA ALA A 551 -1.99 -7.83 15.36
C ALA A 551 -3.05 -7.53 14.30
N LYS A 552 -3.99 -6.61 14.59
CA LYS A 552 -5.04 -6.22 13.67
C LYS A 552 -5.25 -4.71 13.66
N TYR A 553 -4.73 -4.05 12.63
CA TYR A 553 -4.89 -2.63 12.37
C TYR A 553 -5.67 -2.46 11.07
N VAL A 554 -6.84 -1.84 11.17
CA VAL A 554 -7.77 -1.74 10.06
C VAL A 554 -7.51 -0.45 9.30
N LEU A 555 -7.24 -0.55 8.00
CA LEU A 555 -7.13 0.60 7.12
C LEU A 555 -7.98 0.41 5.86
N GLU A 556 -8.51 1.51 5.33
CA GLU A 556 -9.19 1.53 4.05
C GLU A 556 -8.18 1.36 2.91
N GLY A 557 -8.42 0.37 2.05
CA GLY A 557 -7.58 0.08 0.89
C GLY A 557 -8.32 -0.78 -0.14
N TYR A 558 -7.59 -1.21 -1.17
CA TYR A 558 -8.12 -2.08 -2.20
C TYR A 558 -7.64 -3.51 -1.99
N SER A 559 -8.57 -4.47 -1.87
CA SER A 559 -8.25 -5.88 -2.00
C SER A 559 -8.10 -6.22 -3.48
N ILE A 560 -6.97 -6.80 -3.84
CA ILE A 560 -6.65 -7.23 -5.20
C ILE A 560 -7.07 -8.68 -5.35
N SER A 561 -7.79 -9.00 -6.42
CA SER A 561 -7.98 -10.38 -6.87
C SER A 561 -7.42 -10.52 -8.28
N ASP A 562 -6.48 -11.45 -8.46
CA ASP A 562 -5.81 -11.78 -9.72
C ASP A 562 -6.29 -13.15 -10.24
N ASN A 563 -7.02 -13.14 -11.36
CA ASN A 563 -7.43 -14.38 -12.04
C ASN A 563 -6.69 -14.51 -13.38
N SER A 564 -6.19 -15.70 -13.69
CA SER A 564 -5.55 -15.96 -14.99
C SER A 564 -6.57 -15.95 -16.12
N ALA A 565 -6.39 -15.04 -17.09
CA ALA A 565 -7.28 -14.94 -18.24
C ALA A 565 -7.17 -16.17 -19.16
N VAL A 566 -5.99 -16.80 -19.22
CA VAL A 566 -5.76 -18.04 -19.97
C VAL A 566 -6.71 -19.13 -19.49
N SER A 567 -6.80 -19.34 -18.18
CA SER A 567 -7.68 -20.37 -17.61
C SER A 567 -9.17 -20.14 -17.90
N MET A 568 -9.59 -18.87 -18.01
CA MET A 568 -10.97 -18.51 -18.31
C MET A 568 -11.31 -18.63 -19.80
N LEU A 569 -10.34 -18.45 -20.70
CA LEU A 569 -10.56 -18.36 -22.14
C LEU A 569 -9.93 -19.51 -22.93
N GLN A 570 -9.42 -20.55 -22.26
CA GLN A 570 -8.77 -21.69 -22.92
C GLN A 570 -9.74 -22.51 -23.76
N VAL A 571 -10.97 -22.73 -23.26
CA VAL A 571 -12.00 -23.54 -23.92
C VAL A 571 -12.75 -22.70 -24.97
N PHE A 572 -13.04 -23.31 -26.12
CA PHE A 572 -13.77 -22.64 -27.21
C PHE A 572 -15.15 -22.14 -26.77
N ASP A 573 -15.89 -22.93 -25.98
CA ASP A 573 -17.22 -22.54 -25.47
C ASP A 573 -17.17 -21.25 -24.65
N PHE A 574 -16.13 -21.05 -23.83
CA PHE A 574 -15.98 -19.80 -23.05
C PHE A 574 -15.61 -18.61 -23.94
N ARG A 575 -14.78 -18.81 -24.98
CA ARG A 575 -14.55 -17.77 -25.99
C ARG A 575 -15.84 -17.39 -26.73
N LYS A 576 -16.68 -18.39 -27.05
CA LYS A 576 -17.99 -18.17 -27.65
C LYS A 576 -18.88 -17.31 -26.77
N VAL A 577 -18.98 -17.65 -25.49
CA VAL A 577 -19.72 -16.84 -24.50
C VAL A 577 -19.19 -15.40 -24.41
N LEU A 578 -17.87 -15.19 -24.38
CA LEU A 578 -17.29 -13.84 -24.37
C LEU A 578 -17.70 -13.02 -25.60
N ILE A 579 -17.68 -13.62 -26.79
CA ILE A 579 -18.07 -12.95 -28.04
C ILE A 579 -19.58 -12.66 -28.07
N THR A 580 -20.42 -13.58 -27.60
CA THR A 580 -21.86 -13.35 -27.44
C THR A 580 -22.12 -12.14 -26.54
N TYR A 581 -21.47 -12.04 -25.37
CA TYR A 581 -21.60 -10.86 -24.50
C TYR A 581 -21.00 -9.60 -25.11
N TYR A 582 -19.94 -9.71 -25.91
CA TYR A 582 -19.37 -8.58 -26.62
C TYR A 582 -20.34 -7.99 -27.64
N VAL A 583 -21.00 -8.82 -28.45
CA VAL A 583 -22.03 -8.39 -29.40
C VAL A 583 -23.25 -7.80 -28.67
N LYS A 584 -23.74 -8.46 -27.62
CA LYS A 584 -24.85 -7.94 -26.78
C LYS A 584 -24.51 -6.59 -26.15
N SER A 585 -23.26 -6.39 -25.70
CA SER A 585 -22.78 -5.12 -25.12
C SER A 585 -22.65 -4.02 -26.17
N ILE A 586 -22.17 -4.31 -27.39
CA ILE A 586 -22.16 -3.36 -28.52
C ILE A 586 -23.59 -2.89 -28.82
N ILE A 587 -24.55 -3.82 -28.89
CA ILE A 587 -25.96 -3.49 -29.14
C ILE A 587 -26.50 -2.57 -28.02
N PHE A 588 -26.24 -2.92 -26.76
CA PHE A 588 -26.65 -2.13 -25.60
C PHE A 588 -26.13 -0.68 -25.68
N TYR A 589 -24.81 -0.50 -25.85
CA TYR A 589 -24.21 0.84 -25.90
C TYR A 589 -24.59 1.62 -27.16
N ALA A 590 -24.79 0.96 -28.30
CA ALA A 590 -25.27 1.60 -29.53
C ALA A 590 -26.67 2.18 -29.32
N ILE A 591 -27.59 1.40 -28.73
CA ILE A 591 -28.96 1.85 -28.49
C ILE A 591 -29.01 2.90 -27.39
N ARG A 592 -28.19 2.81 -26.34
CA ARG A 592 -28.11 3.82 -25.27
C ARG A 592 -27.64 5.19 -25.76
N SER A 593 -26.72 5.21 -26.73
CA SER A 593 -26.04 6.43 -27.16
C SER A 593 -27.00 7.58 -27.49
N PRO A 594 -26.74 8.83 -27.03
CA PRO A 594 -27.54 9.99 -27.38
C PRO A 594 -27.45 10.33 -28.88
N LYS A 595 -26.40 9.87 -29.57
CA LYS A 595 -26.16 10.12 -31.00
C LYS A 595 -26.81 9.08 -31.93
N LEU A 596 -27.57 8.14 -31.40
CA LEU A 596 -28.15 7.06 -32.21
C LEU A 596 -28.98 7.60 -33.40
N GLU A 597 -29.84 8.58 -33.15
CA GLU A 597 -30.68 9.17 -34.21
C GLU A 597 -29.85 9.87 -35.29
N GLU A 598 -28.74 10.51 -34.90
CA GLU A 598 -27.78 11.11 -35.83
C GLU A 598 -27.08 10.04 -36.68
N TRP A 599 -26.68 8.92 -36.08
CA TRP A 599 -26.05 7.81 -36.80
C TRP A 599 -27.00 7.12 -37.77
N LEU A 600 -28.27 6.95 -37.39
CA LEU A 600 -29.29 6.32 -38.24
C LEU A 600 -29.73 7.21 -39.42
N THR A 601 -29.66 8.53 -39.27
CA THR A 601 -30.02 9.50 -40.32
C THR A 601 -28.83 9.93 -41.18
N SER A 602 -27.61 9.60 -40.76
CA SER A 602 -26.39 9.98 -41.45
C SER A 602 -26.27 9.35 -42.84
N GLN A 603 -26.27 10.21 -43.86
CA GLN A 603 -26.15 9.82 -45.26
C GLN A 603 -24.78 9.23 -45.61
N THR A 604 -23.72 9.53 -44.84
CA THR A 604 -22.39 8.96 -45.09
C THR A 604 -22.32 7.50 -44.64
N ILE A 605 -22.87 7.21 -43.46
CA ILE A 605 -22.92 5.86 -42.89
C ILE A 605 -23.85 4.97 -43.72
N LEU A 606 -25.06 5.43 -44.03
CA LEU A 606 -26.02 4.65 -44.82
C LEU A 606 -25.49 4.30 -46.22
N LYS A 607 -24.80 5.23 -46.90
CA LYS A 607 -24.16 4.95 -48.19
C LYS A 607 -23.05 3.91 -48.08
N ALA A 608 -22.25 3.96 -47.02
CA ALA A 608 -21.19 2.98 -46.79
C ALA A 608 -21.73 1.59 -46.43
N LEU A 609 -22.88 1.51 -45.75
CA LEU A 609 -23.54 0.26 -45.35
C LEU A 609 -24.45 -0.34 -46.43
N GLN A 610 -24.71 0.37 -47.53
CA GLN A 610 -25.56 -0.09 -48.63
C GLN A 610 -25.18 -1.49 -49.17
N PRO A 611 -23.90 -1.88 -49.32
CA PRO A 611 -23.52 -3.24 -49.75
C PRO A 611 -23.87 -4.34 -48.73
N ILE A 612 -23.98 -3.99 -47.45
CA ILE A 612 -24.35 -4.92 -46.36
C ILE A 612 -25.89 -5.07 -46.28
N GLN A 613 -26.63 -4.14 -46.88
CA GLN A 613 -28.08 -4.16 -46.90
C GLN A 613 -28.65 -5.25 -47.83
N ASP A 614 -27.88 -5.71 -48.82
CA ASP A 614 -28.30 -6.71 -49.79
C ASP A 614 -28.64 -8.05 -49.13
N ARG A 615 -29.74 -8.69 -49.58
CA ARG A 615 -30.24 -9.95 -49.01
C ARG A 615 -29.29 -11.14 -49.17
N ASN A 616 -28.43 -11.09 -50.17
CA ASN A 616 -27.44 -12.14 -50.47
C ASN A 616 -26.06 -11.82 -49.90
N PHE A 617 -25.96 -10.78 -49.06
CA PHE A 617 -24.71 -10.39 -48.45
C PHE A 617 -24.23 -11.46 -47.45
N VAL A 618 -23.02 -11.96 -47.66
CA VAL A 618 -22.34 -12.91 -46.79
C VAL A 618 -20.94 -12.40 -46.54
N ASP A 619 -20.54 -12.34 -45.27
CA ASP A 619 -19.17 -12.00 -44.91
C ASP A 619 -18.33 -13.27 -44.73
N LEU A 620 -17.30 -13.41 -45.58
CA LEU A 620 -16.41 -14.58 -45.64
C LEU A 620 -15.03 -14.29 -45.04
N ASP A 621 -14.93 -13.31 -44.15
CA ASP A 621 -13.67 -12.97 -43.48
C ASP A 621 -13.15 -14.19 -42.67
N PRO A 622 -11.87 -14.61 -42.83
CA PRO A 622 -11.30 -15.74 -42.09
C PRO A 622 -11.31 -15.61 -40.57
N VAL A 623 -11.58 -14.41 -40.04
CA VAL A 623 -11.71 -14.16 -38.60
C VAL A 623 -12.93 -14.87 -37.99
N PHE A 624 -14.00 -15.07 -38.77
CA PHE A 624 -15.24 -15.69 -38.29
C PHE A 624 -15.13 -17.21 -38.22
N ASN A 625 -15.61 -17.80 -37.12
CA ASN A 625 -15.48 -19.24 -36.89
C ASN A 625 -16.68 -19.79 -36.12
N PHE A 626 -17.24 -20.92 -36.56
CA PHE A 626 -18.37 -21.57 -35.87
C PHE A 626 -18.10 -21.92 -34.39
N ASN A 627 -16.83 -22.14 -34.03
CA ASN A 627 -16.45 -22.47 -32.65
C ASN A 627 -16.52 -21.27 -31.70
N ILE A 628 -16.57 -20.04 -32.24
CA ILE A 628 -16.46 -18.80 -31.47
C ILE A 628 -17.68 -17.89 -31.72
N ASP A 629 -18.25 -17.91 -32.92
CA ASP A 629 -19.41 -17.10 -33.29
C ASP A 629 -20.71 -17.93 -33.20
N GLU A 630 -21.68 -17.44 -32.43
CA GLU A 630 -22.99 -18.09 -32.25
C GLU A 630 -23.92 -17.90 -33.45
N ASP A 631 -23.81 -16.77 -34.15
CA ASP A 631 -24.57 -16.37 -35.33
C ASP A 631 -23.91 -16.79 -36.66
N PHE A 632 -22.96 -17.73 -36.62
CA PHE A 632 -22.28 -18.24 -37.81
C PHE A 632 -23.20 -19.13 -38.64
N ASP A 633 -23.37 -18.81 -39.94
CA ASP A 633 -24.20 -19.59 -40.85
C ASP A 633 -23.40 -20.76 -41.44
N LEU A 634 -23.69 -21.98 -40.96
CA LEU A 634 -23.04 -23.20 -41.43
C LEU A 634 -23.37 -23.54 -42.89
N CYS A 635 -24.52 -23.09 -43.42
CA CYS A 635 -24.92 -23.41 -44.79
C CYS A 635 -24.14 -22.60 -45.82
N VAL A 636 -23.70 -21.39 -45.45
CA VAL A 636 -23.03 -20.44 -46.36
C VAL A 636 -21.57 -20.17 -45.93
N CYS A 637 -21.11 -20.79 -44.84
CA CYS A 637 -19.77 -20.65 -44.27
C CYS A 637 -19.35 -19.20 -44.02
N GLY A 638 -20.27 -18.38 -43.48
CA GLY A 638 -20.01 -16.96 -43.23
C GLY A 638 -21.09 -16.28 -42.40
N MET A 639 -20.94 -14.98 -42.19
CA MET A 639 -21.87 -14.18 -41.37
C MET A 639 -23.01 -13.63 -42.24
N THR A 640 -24.26 -13.89 -41.84
CA THR A 640 -25.45 -13.38 -42.54
C THR A 640 -26.32 -12.55 -41.60
N ARG A 641 -27.00 -11.53 -42.15
CA ARG A 641 -27.92 -10.68 -41.37
C ARG A 641 -29.09 -11.47 -40.79
N ASN A 642 -29.53 -12.53 -41.47
CA ASN A 642 -30.64 -13.36 -41.03
C ASN A 642 -30.29 -14.14 -39.76
N MET A 643 -29.11 -14.79 -39.72
CA MET A 643 -28.64 -15.51 -38.54
C MET A 643 -28.37 -14.55 -37.38
N PHE A 644 -27.79 -13.38 -37.65
CA PHE A 644 -27.61 -12.33 -36.63
C PHE A 644 -28.95 -11.89 -36.00
N PHE A 645 -29.98 -11.64 -36.83
CA PHE A 645 -31.29 -11.25 -36.33
C PHE A 645 -31.99 -12.38 -35.56
N GLN A 646 -31.78 -13.64 -35.96
CA GLN A 646 -32.35 -14.78 -35.23
C GLN A 646 -31.76 -14.91 -33.81
N VAL A 647 -30.46 -14.62 -33.64
CA VAL A 647 -29.77 -14.75 -32.34
C VAL A 647 -29.94 -13.50 -31.48
N TYR A 648 -29.84 -12.29 -32.06
CA TYR A 648 -29.79 -11.03 -31.29
C TYR A 648 -31.02 -10.13 -31.49
N GLY A 649 -31.97 -10.48 -32.35
CA GLY A 649 -33.13 -9.65 -32.67
C GLY A 649 -34.02 -9.34 -31.46
N GLU A 650 -34.27 -10.34 -30.61
CA GLU A 650 -35.05 -10.16 -29.38
C GLU A 650 -34.37 -9.19 -28.40
N TRP A 651 -33.04 -9.26 -28.28
CA TRP A 651 -32.26 -8.35 -27.43
C TRP A 651 -32.29 -6.91 -27.94
N ILE A 652 -32.21 -6.70 -29.25
CA ILE A 652 -32.32 -5.37 -29.88
C ILE A 652 -33.69 -4.76 -29.59
N ALA A 653 -34.76 -5.53 -29.77
CA ALA A 653 -36.13 -5.08 -29.50
C ALA A 653 -36.31 -4.72 -28.02
N TYR A 654 -35.85 -5.57 -27.10
CA TYR A 654 -35.92 -5.34 -25.66
C TYR A 654 -35.19 -4.07 -25.22
N CYS A 655 -33.96 -3.85 -25.71
CA CYS A 655 -33.19 -2.64 -25.40
C CYS A 655 -33.86 -1.36 -25.94
N ALA A 656 -34.41 -1.41 -27.15
CA ALA A 656 -35.11 -0.28 -27.75
C ALA A 656 -36.39 0.09 -26.96
N GLU A 657 -37.14 -0.92 -26.50
CA GLU A 657 -38.33 -0.74 -25.67
C GLU A 657 -37.98 -0.13 -24.30
N LYS A 658 -36.95 -0.64 -23.62
CA LYS A 658 -36.55 -0.16 -22.28
C LYS A 658 -36.05 1.28 -22.24
N TRP A 659 -35.46 1.78 -23.32
CA TRP A 659 -35.02 3.17 -23.43
C TRP A 659 -36.02 4.07 -24.17
N GLU A 660 -37.26 3.60 -24.41
CA GLU A 660 -38.35 4.35 -25.04
C GLU A 660 -37.97 4.98 -26.39
N LYS A 661 -37.07 4.34 -27.15
CA LYS A 661 -36.65 4.84 -28.45
C LYS A 661 -37.65 4.40 -29.52
N ASN A 662 -38.30 5.35 -30.18
CA ASN A 662 -39.25 5.13 -31.29
C ASN A 662 -38.52 4.73 -32.58
N VAL A 663 -37.77 3.62 -32.57
CA VAL A 663 -36.98 3.14 -33.71
C VAL A 663 -37.47 1.76 -34.12
N ASP A 664 -37.65 1.54 -35.42
CA ASP A 664 -38.06 0.24 -35.96
C ASP A 664 -37.00 -0.84 -35.65
N ALA A 665 -37.40 -1.91 -34.96
CA ALA A 665 -36.54 -3.07 -34.65
C ALA A 665 -36.79 -4.27 -35.59
N THR A 666 -37.28 -4.02 -36.82
CA THR A 666 -37.52 -5.07 -37.81
C THR A 666 -36.23 -5.48 -38.54
N ILE A 667 -36.19 -6.68 -39.13
CA ILE A 667 -34.99 -7.24 -39.81
C ILE A 667 -34.38 -6.34 -40.91
N ASN A 668 -35.18 -5.44 -41.49
CA ASN A 668 -34.75 -4.51 -42.54
C ASN A 668 -34.51 -3.09 -42.02
N SER A 669 -34.55 -2.87 -40.71
CA SER A 669 -34.38 -1.54 -40.14
C SER A 669 -32.92 -1.09 -40.19
N SER A 670 -32.73 0.23 -40.28
CA SER A 670 -31.40 0.86 -40.21
C SER A 670 -30.70 0.57 -38.88
N LEU A 671 -31.46 0.33 -37.81
CA LEU A 671 -30.92 -0.03 -36.49
C LEU A 671 -30.28 -1.42 -36.51
N VAL A 672 -30.99 -2.44 -37.00
CA VAL A 672 -30.44 -3.81 -37.12
C VAL A 672 -29.25 -3.81 -38.07
N LEU A 673 -29.30 -3.04 -39.16
CA LEU A 673 -28.19 -2.89 -40.09
C LEU A 673 -26.94 -2.28 -39.42
N LEU A 674 -27.11 -1.22 -38.63
CA LEU A 674 -26.02 -0.58 -37.89
C LEU A 674 -25.44 -1.50 -36.81
N CYS A 675 -26.29 -2.16 -36.01
CA CYS A 675 -25.86 -3.13 -35.00
C CYS A 675 -25.12 -4.32 -35.62
N PHE A 676 -25.59 -4.82 -36.76
CA PHE A 676 -24.92 -5.88 -37.51
C PHE A 676 -23.53 -5.42 -37.98
N ALA A 677 -23.44 -4.25 -38.61
CA ALA A 677 -22.16 -3.69 -39.07
C ALA A 677 -21.17 -3.43 -37.93
N LEU A 678 -21.62 -2.90 -36.79
CA LEU A 678 -20.79 -2.70 -35.60
C LEU A 678 -20.33 -4.03 -34.99
N SER A 679 -21.15 -5.09 -35.03
CA SER A 679 -20.74 -6.42 -34.57
C SER A 679 -19.65 -7.04 -35.44
N LEU A 680 -19.70 -6.83 -36.77
CA LEU A 680 -18.66 -7.30 -37.70
C LEU A 680 -17.35 -6.54 -37.47
N LEU A 681 -17.42 -5.21 -37.36
CA LEU A 681 -16.29 -4.36 -37.00
C LEU A 681 -15.65 -4.81 -35.68
N GLY A 682 -16.45 -5.00 -34.64
CA GLY A 682 -15.97 -5.39 -33.31
C GLY A 682 -15.20 -6.71 -33.35
N ARG A 683 -15.67 -7.69 -34.12
CA ARG A 683 -15.03 -9.00 -34.28
C ARG A 683 -13.78 -8.95 -35.15
N ARG A 684 -13.80 -8.22 -36.27
CA ARG A 684 -12.61 -8.06 -37.11
C ARG A 684 -11.48 -7.32 -36.40
N THR A 685 -11.81 -6.30 -35.62
CA THR A 685 -10.80 -5.55 -34.85
C THR A 685 -10.13 -6.44 -33.80
N LEU A 686 -10.84 -7.46 -33.28
CA LEU A 686 -10.26 -8.49 -32.40
C LEU A 686 -9.28 -9.41 -33.16
N GLY A 687 -9.65 -9.85 -34.37
CA GLY A 687 -8.82 -10.74 -35.22
C GLY A 687 -7.64 -10.06 -35.92
N ALA A 688 -7.76 -8.76 -36.24
CA ALA A 688 -6.74 -8.00 -36.97
C ALA A 688 -5.43 -7.83 -36.18
N VAL A 689 -5.54 -7.73 -34.86
CA VAL A 689 -4.38 -7.63 -33.96
C VAL A 689 -3.77 -9.00 -33.69
N SER A 690 -4.55 -10.07 -33.79
CA SER A 690 -4.13 -11.45 -33.57
C SER A 690 -3.59 -12.13 -34.83
N HIS A 691 -3.21 -11.38 -35.88
CA HIS A 691 -2.76 -11.93 -37.18
C HIS A 691 -3.70 -13.01 -37.76
N ASN A 692 -5.02 -12.87 -37.56
CA ASN A 692 -6.06 -13.82 -37.99
C ASN A 692 -5.95 -15.25 -37.40
N THR A 693 -5.12 -15.48 -36.37
CA THR A 693 -4.97 -16.79 -35.69
C THR A 693 -5.75 -16.85 -34.37
N VAL A 694 -7.05 -16.55 -34.42
CA VAL A 694 -7.99 -16.54 -33.27
C VAL A 694 -8.13 -17.92 -32.59
N SER A 695 -7.66 -18.99 -33.25
CA SER A 695 -7.70 -20.37 -32.73
C SER A 695 -6.79 -20.62 -31.53
N SER A 696 -5.71 -19.84 -31.37
CA SER A 696 -4.82 -19.91 -30.21
C SER A 696 -5.25 -18.90 -29.16
N VAL A 697 -5.29 -19.35 -27.90
CA VAL A 697 -5.65 -18.53 -26.73
C VAL A 697 -4.69 -17.34 -26.58
N GLU A 698 -3.40 -17.53 -26.86
CA GLU A 698 -2.38 -16.49 -26.69
C GLU A 698 -2.61 -15.32 -27.65
N PHE A 699 -2.82 -15.62 -28.94
CA PHE A 699 -3.11 -14.60 -29.95
C PHE A 699 -4.47 -13.95 -29.72
N PHE A 700 -5.46 -14.71 -29.26
CA PHE A 700 -6.77 -14.18 -28.85
C PHE A 700 -6.65 -13.17 -27.70
N LEU A 701 -5.91 -13.51 -26.64
CA LEU A 701 -5.69 -12.64 -25.49
C LEU A 701 -4.90 -11.38 -25.86
N TYR A 702 -3.91 -11.50 -26.75
CA TYR A 702 -3.18 -10.34 -27.28
C TYR A 702 -4.12 -9.36 -28.00
N GLY A 703 -4.99 -9.87 -28.88
CA GLY A 703 -6.00 -9.05 -29.55
C GLY A 703 -7.00 -8.43 -28.58
N LEU A 704 -7.48 -9.19 -27.60
CA LEU A 704 -8.41 -8.72 -26.57
C LEU A 704 -7.78 -7.61 -25.71
N HIS A 705 -6.52 -7.76 -25.29
CA HIS A 705 -5.82 -6.77 -24.48
C HIS A 705 -5.60 -5.46 -25.24
N ALA A 706 -5.24 -5.52 -26.53
CA ALA A 706 -5.10 -4.33 -27.36
C ALA A 706 -6.42 -3.56 -27.51
N LEU A 707 -7.54 -4.26 -27.77
CA LEU A 707 -8.86 -3.64 -27.82
C LEU A 707 -9.30 -3.07 -26.47
N PHE A 708 -9.01 -3.78 -25.37
CA PHE A 708 -9.34 -3.32 -24.02
C PHE A 708 -8.64 -1.99 -23.69
N LYS A 709 -7.38 -1.84 -24.13
CA LYS A 709 -6.59 -0.60 -24.03
C LYS A 709 -7.15 0.53 -24.92
N GLY A 710 -7.90 0.18 -25.98
CA GLY A 710 -8.46 1.13 -26.95
C GLY A 710 -7.62 1.28 -28.22
N ASP A 711 -6.68 0.35 -28.48
CA ASP A 711 -5.86 0.34 -29.69
C ASP A 711 -6.63 -0.34 -30.85
N PHE A 712 -7.51 0.41 -31.50
CA PHE A 712 -8.31 -0.09 -32.63
C PHE A 712 -7.52 -0.04 -33.95
N ARG A 713 -7.20 -1.21 -34.52
CA ARG A 713 -6.60 -1.33 -35.86
C ARG A 713 -7.65 -1.72 -36.88
N ILE A 714 -8.13 -0.75 -37.67
CA ILE A 714 -9.07 -1.00 -38.76
C ILE A 714 -8.26 -1.35 -40.01
N THR A 715 -8.23 -2.65 -40.36
CA THR A 715 -7.50 -3.18 -41.53
C THR A 715 -8.40 -3.38 -42.74
N CYS A 716 -9.71 -3.55 -42.54
CA CYS A 716 -10.67 -3.75 -43.60
C CYS A 716 -11.16 -2.41 -44.15
N THR A 717 -11.03 -2.19 -45.46
CA THR A 717 -11.51 -0.97 -46.13
C THR A 717 -13.03 -0.80 -46.02
N ARG A 718 -13.76 -1.91 -45.83
CA ARG A 718 -15.22 -1.92 -45.65
C ARG A 718 -15.68 -1.30 -44.33
N ASP A 719 -14.76 -1.10 -43.39
CA ASP A 719 -15.02 -0.61 -42.03
C ASP A 719 -14.55 0.84 -41.80
N GLU A 720 -14.03 1.51 -42.84
CA GLU A 720 -13.54 2.90 -42.76
C GLU A 720 -14.64 3.92 -42.45
N TRP A 721 -15.92 3.57 -42.66
CA TRP A 721 -17.06 4.44 -42.39
C TRP A 721 -17.12 4.91 -40.93
N VAL A 722 -16.53 4.15 -40.01
CA VAL A 722 -16.42 4.46 -38.58
C VAL A 722 -15.59 5.73 -38.34
N PHE A 723 -14.64 6.08 -39.22
CA PHE A 723 -13.87 7.32 -39.13
C PHE A 723 -14.71 8.59 -39.30
N SER A 724 -15.96 8.46 -39.78
CA SER A 724 -16.91 9.58 -39.84
C SER A 724 -17.28 10.10 -38.45
N ASP A 725 -17.36 9.22 -37.45
CA ASP A 725 -17.57 9.59 -36.04
C ASP A 725 -16.83 8.60 -35.13
N MET A 726 -15.72 9.07 -34.54
CA MET A 726 -14.90 8.26 -33.64
C MET A 726 -15.60 7.89 -32.32
N ASP A 727 -16.73 8.51 -32.02
CA ASP A 727 -17.53 8.16 -30.86
C ASP A 727 -18.14 6.76 -30.99
N LEU A 728 -18.35 6.24 -32.20
CA LEU A 728 -18.73 4.83 -32.40
C LEU A 728 -17.70 3.87 -31.77
N LEU A 729 -16.40 4.16 -31.90
CA LEU A 729 -15.36 3.35 -31.25
C LEU A 729 -15.28 3.63 -29.75
N LYS A 730 -15.29 4.90 -29.34
CA LYS A 730 -15.04 5.29 -27.94
C LYS A 730 -16.21 5.03 -27.00
N THR A 731 -17.45 5.16 -27.48
CA THR A 731 -18.68 5.08 -26.66
C THR A 731 -19.43 3.75 -26.83
N VAL A 732 -19.21 3.03 -27.94
CA VAL A 732 -19.88 1.75 -28.20
C VAL A 732 -18.91 0.57 -28.17
N VAL A 733 -17.91 0.54 -29.06
CA VAL A 733 -17.03 -0.63 -29.20
C VAL A 733 -16.11 -0.80 -27.99
N ALA A 734 -15.42 0.25 -27.53
CA ALA A 734 -14.50 0.17 -26.39
C ALA A 734 -15.19 -0.20 -25.07
N PRO A 735 -16.33 0.42 -24.70
CA PRO A 735 -17.09 0.01 -23.51
C PRO A 735 -17.69 -1.40 -23.68
N GLY A 736 -18.06 -1.78 -24.92
CA GLY A 736 -18.55 -3.11 -25.24
C GLY A 736 -17.56 -4.23 -24.91
N VAL A 737 -16.29 -4.10 -25.31
CA VAL A 737 -15.22 -5.07 -24.98
C VAL A 737 -14.97 -5.13 -23.46
N ARG A 738 -15.00 -3.96 -22.81
CA ARG A 738 -14.75 -3.84 -21.38
C ARG A 738 -15.85 -4.51 -20.55
N MET A 739 -17.10 -4.26 -20.90
CA MET A 739 -18.26 -4.85 -20.23
C MET A 739 -18.36 -6.35 -20.49
N SER A 740 -18.07 -6.82 -21.71
CA SER A 740 -18.14 -8.25 -22.02
C SER A 740 -17.19 -9.09 -21.17
N LEU A 741 -16.00 -8.57 -20.85
CA LEU A 741 -15.06 -9.23 -19.95
C LEU A 741 -15.64 -9.41 -18.54
N LYS A 742 -16.37 -8.41 -18.04
CA LYS A 742 -17.04 -8.47 -16.73
C LYS A 742 -18.21 -9.46 -16.74
N LEU A 743 -19.10 -9.37 -17.73
CA LEU A 743 -20.22 -10.29 -17.88
C LEU A 743 -19.76 -11.75 -18.03
N HIS A 744 -18.68 -11.97 -18.78
CA HIS A 744 -18.05 -13.28 -18.90
C HIS A 744 -17.53 -13.81 -17.54
N GLN A 745 -16.97 -12.95 -16.69
CA GLN A 745 -16.55 -13.35 -15.35
C GLN A 745 -17.74 -13.77 -14.47
N ASP A 746 -18.86 -13.04 -14.56
CA ASP A 746 -20.06 -13.31 -13.74
C ASP A 746 -20.83 -14.54 -14.21
N HIS A 747 -20.78 -14.86 -15.52
CA HIS A 747 -21.34 -16.09 -16.07
C HIS A 747 -20.79 -17.36 -15.41
N PHE A 748 -19.54 -17.35 -14.90
CA PHE A 748 -19.01 -18.48 -14.13
C PHE A 748 -19.62 -18.62 -12.73
N MET A 749 -20.10 -17.52 -12.14
CA MET A 749 -20.71 -17.54 -10.82
C MET A 749 -22.19 -17.90 -10.88
N SER A 750 -22.89 -17.46 -11.92
CA SER A 750 -24.33 -17.67 -12.14
C SER A 750 -24.68 -17.73 -13.64
N PRO A 751 -24.50 -18.87 -14.33
CA PRO A 751 -24.76 -18.96 -15.77
C PRO A 751 -26.24 -18.71 -16.12
N ASP A 752 -27.15 -19.25 -15.31
CA ASP A 752 -28.61 -19.25 -15.56
C ASP A 752 -29.23 -17.85 -15.45
N GLU A 753 -28.62 -16.93 -14.70
CA GLU A 753 -29.17 -15.58 -14.45
C GLU A 753 -29.02 -14.66 -15.66
N TYR A 754 -27.98 -14.85 -16.47
CA TYR A 754 -27.66 -13.97 -17.61
C TYR A 754 -28.28 -14.43 -18.94
N GLU A 755 -28.96 -15.57 -18.96
CA GLU A 755 -29.79 -15.98 -20.09
C GLU A 755 -31.08 -15.15 -20.17
N GLU A 756 -31.59 -14.67 -19.03
CA GLU A 756 -32.76 -13.79 -18.98
C GLU A 756 -32.42 -12.35 -19.41
N MET A 757 -33.14 -11.84 -20.42
CA MET A 757 -32.91 -10.49 -20.96
C MET A 757 -33.07 -9.37 -19.92
N PRO A 758 -34.05 -9.40 -18.99
CA PRO A 758 -34.17 -8.38 -17.96
C PRO A 758 -32.98 -8.36 -16.99
N ALA A 759 -32.55 -9.53 -16.52
CA ALA A 759 -31.44 -9.65 -15.60
C ALA A 759 -30.12 -9.17 -16.24
N LEU A 760 -29.88 -9.50 -17.52
CA LEU A 760 -28.72 -9.01 -18.27
C LEU A 760 -28.72 -7.48 -18.40
N PHE A 761 -29.87 -6.88 -18.74
CA PHE A 761 -29.99 -5.42 -18.87
C PHE A 761 -29.74 -4.70 -17.54
N ASP A 762 -30.38 -5.17 -16.47
CA ASP A 762 -30.24 -4.59 -15.13
C ASP A 762 -28.80 -4.75 -14.61
N ALA A 763 -28.13 -5.88 -14.91
CA ALA A 763 -26.73 -6.09 -14.56
C ALA A 763 -25.79 -5.12 -15.28
N ILE A 764 -25.95 -4.91 -16.59
CA ILE A 764 -25.11 -3.95 -17.34
C ILE A 764 -25.29 -2.54 -16.78
N CYS A 765 -26.53 -2.11 -16.51
CA CYS A 765 -26.81 -0.81 -15.87
C CYS A 765 -26.13 -0.69 -14.50
N LYS A 766 -26.27 -1.70 -13.64
CA LYS A 766 -25.65 -1.70 -12.31
C LYS A 766 -24.12 -1.66 -12.38
N HIS A 767 -23.51 -2.42 -13.28
CA HIS A 767 -22.06 -2.43 -13.45
C HIS A 767 -21.54 -1.07 -13.95
N GLU A 768 -22.27 -0.38 -14.81
CA GLU A 768 -21.87 0.96 -15.27
C GLU A 768 -21.88 2.01 -14.13
N GLU A 769 -22.76 1.86 -13.14
CA GLU A 769 -22.84 2.76 -11.98
C GLU A 769 -21.79 2.42 -10.89
N GLU A 770 -21.57 1.14 -10.60
CA GLU A 770 -20.74 0.70 -9.46
C GLU A 770 -19.28 0.38 -9.83
N LEU A 771 -19.00 0.03 -11.10
CA LEU A 771 -17.72 -0.53 -11.54
C LEU A 771 -17.07 0.36 -12.60
N VAL A 772 -15.81 0.76 -12.35
CA VAL A 772 -14.99 1.41 -13.37
C VAL A 772 -14.14 0.37 -14.09
N ILE A 773 -14.40 0.16 -15.38
CA ILE A 773 -13.62 -0.75 -16.23
C ILE A 773 -12.72 0.06 -17.15
N SER A 774 -11.41 -0.02 -16.94
CA SER A 774 -10.42 0.67 -17.77
C SER A 774 -9.06 -0.02 -17.71
N HIS A 775 -8.19 0.30 -18.66
CA HIS A 775 -6.80 -0.14 -18.61
C HIS A 775 -6.04 0.57 -17.48
N GLU A 776 -5.10 -0.10 -16.81
CA GLU A 776 -4.42 0.48 -15.63
C GLU A 776 -3.50 1.68 -15.97
N GLY A 777 -3.07 1.76 -17.23
CA GLY A 777 -2.32 2.90 -17.76
C GLY A 777 -3.18 4.12 -18.12
N ASP A 778 -4.52 4.01 -18.05
CA ASP A 778 -5.46 5.11 -18.33
C ASP A 778 -5.51 6.09 -17.13
N PRO A 779 -5.42 7.41 -17.34
CA PRO A 779 -5.69 8.40 -16.29
C PRO A 779 -7.02 8.19 -15.56
N ALA A 780 -8.05 7.68 -16.25
CA ALA A 780 -9.35 7.37 -15.64
C ALA A 780 -9.23 6.34 -14.51
N TRP A 781 -8.41 5.29 -14.70
CA TRP A 781 -8.12 4.28 -13.67
C TRP A 781 -7.53 4.91 -12.42
N ARG A 782 -6.50 5.73 -12.60
CA ARG A 782 -5.81 6.41 -11.49
C ARG A 782 -6.76 7.31 -10.73
N ASN A 783 -7.54 8.11 -11.45
CA ASN A 783 -8.49 9.03 -10.84
C ASN A 783 -9.57 8.27 -10.06
N ALA A 784 -10.07 7.14 -10.60
CA ALA A 784 -11.01 6.27 -9.92
C ALA A 784 -10.43 5.73 -8.59
N VAL A 785 -9.23 5.13 -8.61
CA VAL A 785 -8.55 4.63 -7.40
C VAL A 785 -8.31 5.72 -6.36
N LEU A 786 -7.92 6.92 -6.78
CA LEU A 786 -7.67 8.05 -5.87
C LEU A 786 -8.96 8.73 -5.37
N SER A 787 -10.04 8.66 -6.14
CA SER A 787 -11.38 9.10 -5.72
C SER A 787 -12.04 8.12 -4.76
N GLY A 788 -11.53 6.89 -4.68
CA GLY A 788 -12.03 5.86 -3.77
C GLY A 788 -13.30 5.19 -4.28
N THR A 789 -13.41 4.93 -5.60
CA THR A 789 -14.50 4.14 -6.18
C THR A 789 -14.56 2.73 -5.59
N PRO A 790 -15.77 2.15 -5.45
CA PRO A 790 -15.96 0.90 -4.69
C PRO A 790 -15.38 -0.32 -5.40
N SER A 791 -15.51 -0.41 -6.72
CA SER A 791 -14.98 -1.53 -7.50
C SER A 791 -14.34 -1.06 -8.81
N LEU A 792 -13.25 -1.71 -9.22
CA LEU A 792 -12.60 -1.48 -10.50
C LEU A 792 -12.17 -2.80 -11.16
N LEU A 793 -12.15 -2.85 -12.49
CA LEU A 793 -11.71 -4.02 -13.26
C LEU A 793 -10.74 -3.61 -14.38
N ALA A 794 -9.64 -4.34 -14.50
CA ALA A 794 -8.66 -4.18 -15.57
C ALA A 794 -8.16 -5.53 -16.09
N LEU A 795 -7.67 -5.54 -17.32
CA LEU A 795 -6.94 -6.66 -17.92
C LEU A 795 -5.44 -6.29 -17.97
N ARG A 796 -4.64 -6.93 -17.13
CA ARG A 796 -3.18 -6.74 -17.04
C ARG A 796 -2.46 -7.76 -17.92
N HIS A 797 -1.42 -7.29 -18.60
CA HIS A 797 -0.44 -8.13 -19.29
C HIS A 797 0.89 -8.06 -18.52
N VAL A 798 1.40 -9.21 -18.13
CA VAL A 798 2.66 -9.39 -17.39
C VAL A 798 3.57 -10.28 -18.24
N LEU A 799 4.79 -9.84 -18.50
CA LEU A 799 5.82 -10.73 -19.06
C LEU A 799 6.66 -11.29 -17.91
N ASP A 800 6.52 -12.59 -17.65
CA ASP A 800 7.31 -13.30 -16.65
C ASP A 800 8.21 -14.34 -17.35
N ASP A 801 9.51 -14.28 -17.11
CA ASP A 801 10.52 -15.21 -17.66
C ASP A 801 10.41 -15.51 -19.19
N GLY A 802 9.94 -14.53 -19.97
CA GLY A 802 9.78 -14.65 -21.43
C GLY A 802 8.47 -15.29 -21.90
N ALA A 803 7.51 -15.54 -20.99
CA ALA A 803 6.15 -15.95 -21.30
C ALA A 803 5.15 -14.79 -21.09
N ASP A 804 4.16 -14.67 -21.99
CA ASP A 804 3.09 -13.69 -21.89
C ASP A 804 1.98 -14.20 -20.96
N GLU A 805 1.83 -13.58 -19.79
CA GLU A 805 0.73 -13.87 -18.86
C GLU A 805 -0.33 -12.75 -18.88
N TYR A 806 -1.58 -13.11 -19.14
CA TYR A 806 -2.71 -12.19 -19.05
C TYR A 806 -3.53 -12.46 -17.78
N LYS A 807 -3.77 -11.42 -16.99
CA LYS A 807 -4.48 -11.50 -15.69
C LYS A 807 -5.63 -10.50 -15.65
N ILE A 808 -6.81 -10.96 -15.27
CA ILE A 808 -7.94 -10.10 -14.95
C ILE A 808 -7.79 -9.66 -13.49
N ILE A 809 -7.69 -8.36 -13.29
CA ILE A 809 -7.51 -7.75 -11.97
C ILE A 809 -8.78 -7.03 -11.59
N MET A 810 -9.37 -7.45 -10.48
CA MET A 810 -10.49 -6.77 -9.87
C MET A 810 -10.04 -6.16 -8.54
N LEU A 811 -10.33 -4.88 -8.36
CA LEU A 811 -10.07 -4.13 -7.15
C LEU A 811 -11.38 -3.89 -6.43
N ASN A 812 -11.48 -4.33 -5.19
CA ASN A 812 -12.61 -4.03 -4.34
C ASN A 812 -12.17 -3.20 -3.15
N LYS A 813 -12.82 -2.06 -2.96
CA LYS A 813 -12.57 -1.18 -1.84
C LYS A 813 -13.09 -1.82 -0.55
N ARG A 814 -12.18 -2.15 0.35
CA ARG A 814 -12.48 -2.87 1.60
C ARG A 814 -11.60 -2.37 2.74
N TYR A 815 -11.98 -2.76 3.94
CA TYR A 815 -11.16 -2.54 5.12
C TYR A 815 -10.14 -3.70 5.23
N LEU A 816 -8.88 -3.40 4.90
CA LEU A 816 -7.78 -4.34 4.97
C LEU A 816 -7.23 -4.42 6.40
N ASN A 817 -6.75 -5.61 6.76
CA ASN A 817 -6.15 -5.86 8.05
C ASN A 817 -4.63 -5.89 7.94
N PHE A 818 -3.97 -4.96 8.63
CA PHE A 818 -2.53 -4.88 8.72
C PHE A 818 -2.05 -5.33 10.09
N ARG A 819 -0.93 -6.05 10.13
CA ARG A 819 -0.10 -6.18 11.33
C ARG A 819 0.82 -4.98 11.41
N VAL A 820 0.93 -4.39 12.60
CA VAL A 820 1.82 -3.25 12.87
C VAL A 820 3.01 -3.74 13.69
N ILE A 821 4.18 -3.73 13.07
CA ILE A 821 5.43 -4.21 13.66
C ILE A 821 6.33 -3.01 13.93
N LYS A 822 6.76 -2.84 15.16
CA LYS A 822 7.73 -1.82 15.54
C LYS A 822 9.13 -2.39 15.41
N ILE A 823 9.99 -1.73 14.64
CA ILE A 823 11.39 -2.11 14.47
C ILE A 823 12.28 -1.18 15.31
N ASN A 824 13.35 -1.73 15.88
CA ASN A 824 14.39 -0.92 16.50
C ASN A 824 14.97 0.08 15.49
N ARG A 825 14.76 1.38 15.75
CA ARG A 825 15.20 2.47 14.86
C ARG A 825 16.71 2.48 14.60
N GLU A 826 17.52 2.05 15.58
CA GLU A 826 18.98 2.04 15.43
C GLU A 826 19.44 0.88 14.53
N CYS A 827 18.69 -0.22 14.50
CA CYS A 827 18.89 -1.32 13.54
C CYS A 827 18.66 -0.83 12.10
N VAL A 828 17.55 -0.12 11.86
CA VAL A 828 17.24 0.47 10.53
C VAL A 828 18.32 1.46 10.11
N ARG A 829 18.68 2.42 10.98
CA ARG A 829 19.72 3.43 10.68
C ARG A 829 21.08 2.78 10.43
N GLY A 830 21.43 1.75 11.19
CA GLY A 830 22.68 1.01 11.05
C GLY A 830 22.78 0.24 9.74
N LEU A 831 21.73 -0.48 9.37
CA LEU A 831 21.68 -1.24 8.11
C LEU A 831 21.67 -0.33 6.89
N TRP A 832 20.87 0.75 6.91
CA TRP A 832 20.87 1.76 5.82
C TRP A 832 22.24 2.42 5.65
N ALA A 833 22.90 2.78 6.77
CA ALA A 833 24.25 3.34 6.72
C ALA A 833 25.29 2.33 6.21
N GLY A 834 25.16 1.04 6.58
CA GLY A 834 25.98 -0.05 6.05
C GLY A 834 25.83 -0.21 4.53
N GLN A 835 24.59 -0.25 4.04
CA GLN A 835 24.29 -0.36 2.61
C GLN A 835 24.83 0.83 1.82
N GLN A 836 24.62 2.05 2.32
CA GLN A 836 25.17 3.25 1.70
C GLN A 836 26.70 3.18 1.63
N GLN A 837 27.37 2.74 2.69
CA GLN A 837 28.82 2.62 2.68
C GLN A 837 29.30 1.59 1.67
N GLU A 838 28.65 0.44 1.60
CA GLU A 838 29.09 -0.62 0.73
C GLU A 838 28.75 -0.34 -0.77
N LEU A 839 27.60 0.28 -1.08
CA LEU A 839 27.20 0.64 -2.47
C LEU A 839 27.91 1.88 -2.97
N VAL A 840 27.95 2.94 -2.17
CA VAL A 840 28.42 4.25 -2.62
C VAL A 840 29.91 4.42 -2.35
N TYR A 841 30.38 4.14 -1.14
CA TYR A 841 31.78 4.39 -0.77
C TYR A 841 32.72 3.26 -1.21
N LEU A 842 32.35 1.99 -1.00
CA LEU A 842 33.16 0.84 -1.42
C LEU A 842 32.88 0.43 -2.88
N ARG A 843 31.82 0.98 -3.50
CA ARG A 843 31.43 0.71 -4.89
C ARG A 843 31.32 -0.78 -5.20
N ASN A 844 30.90 -1.60 -4.23
CA ASN A 844 30.70 -3.03 -4.45
C ASN A 844 29.52 -3.23 -5.43
N ARG A 845 29.74 -3.92 -6.53
CA ARG A 845 28.73 -4.15 -7.58
C ARG A 845 28.15 -5.56 -7.57
N ASN A 846 28.54 -6.39 -6.61
CA ASN A 846 28.05 -7.75 -6.53
C ASN A 846 26.54 -7.77 -6.22
N PRO A 847 25.69 -8.43 -7.03
CA PRO A 847 24.27 -8.59 -6.74
C PRO A 847 24.01 -9.51 -5.53
N GLU A 848 24.89 -10.48 -5.25
CA GLU A 848 24.84 -11.39 -4.07
C GLU A 848 25.46 -10.74 -2.82
N ARG A 849 25.14 -9.47 -2.62
CA ARG A 849 25.81 -8.57 -1.70
C ARG A 849 25.65 -8.97 -0.23
N GLY A 850 26.77 -9.23 0.44
CA GLY A 850 26.87 -9.36 1.90
C GLY A 850 25.78 -10.23 2.53
N SER A 851 25.27 -11.20 1.79
CA SER A 851 24.01 -11.88 2.09
C SER A 851 24.27 -12.91 3.19
N ILE A 852 24.04 -12.50 4.43
CA ILE A 852 23.46 -13.44 5.38
C ILE A 852 22.03 -13.62 4.89
N GLN A 853 21.88 -14.53 3.92
CA GLN A 853 20.60 -14.94 3.37
C GLN A 853 19.83 -15.51 4.57
N ASN A 854 18.72 -14.87 4.96
CA ASN A 854 17.84 -15.25 6.07
C ASN A 854 18.23 -14.74 7.48
N ALA A 855 18.11 -13.42 7.73
CA ALA A 855 18.25 -12.80 9.06
C ALA A 855 16.89 -12.33 9.63
N LYS A 856 16.01 -13.30 9.91
CA LYS A 856 14.62 -13.07 10.37
C LYS A 856 14.52 -12.17 11.62
N GLN A 857 15.54 -12.15 12.46
CA GLN A 857 15.56 -11.41 13.72
C GLN A 857 15.78 -9.91 13.52
N ALA A 858 16.50 -9.54 12.46
CA ALA A 858 16.80 -8.16 12.11
C ALA A 858 15.93 -7.63 10.95
N LEU A 859 15.18 -8.49 10.25
CA LEU A 859 14.40 -8.15 9.04
C LEU A 859 15.26 -7.43 8.00
N ARG A 860 16.45 -7.97 7.76
CA ARG A 860 17.49 -7.30 6.99
C ARG A 860 17.05 -7.04 5.55
N ASN A 861 16.34 -7.97 4.91
CA ASN A 861 15.93 -7.81 3.51
C ASN A 861 14.80 -6.79 3.37
N ILE A 862 13.81 -6.81 4.26
CA ILE A 862 12.75 -5.79 4.33
C ILE A 862 13.36 -4.39 4.56
N ILE A 863 14.31 -4.26 5.48
CA ILE A 863 14.95 -2.97 5.77
C ILE A 863 15.81 -2.49 4.59
N ASN A 864 16.59 -3.37 3.96
CA ASN A 864 17.49 -2.97 2.88
C ASN A 864 16.74 -2.64 1.59
N SER A 865 15.69 -3.39 1.24
CA SER A 865 14.81 -3.10 0.10
C SER A 865 14.09 -1.76 0.26
N SER A 866 13.78 -1.37 1.50
CA SER A 866 13.19 -0.07 1.81
C SER A 866 14.13 1.13 1.65
N CYS A 867 15.43 0.95 1.37
CA CYS A 867 16.32 2.09 1.12
C CYS A 867 15.93 2.85 -0.14
N ASP A 868 15.98 4.18 -0.13
CA ASP A 868 15.70 4.97 -1.33
C ASP A 868 16.67 4.63 -2.48
N GLN A 869 16.19 4.75 -3.73
CA GLN A 869 17.01 4.56 -4.92
C GLN A 869 18.18 5.57 -4.93
N PRO A 870 19.40 5.17 -5.34
CA PRO A 870 19.78 3.91 -6.00
C PRO A 870 20.24 2.79 -5.03
N ILE A 871 20.07 2.97 -3.72
CA ILE A 871 20.63 2.05 -2.71
C ILE A 871 19.72 0.83 -2.52
N GLY A 872 18.42 1.06 -2.37
CA GLY A 872 17.40 0.01 -2.39
C GLY A 872 16.50 0.13 -3.60
N TYR A 873 15.37 -0.55 -3.53
CA TYR A 873 14.41 -0.70 -4.61
C TYR A 873 12.95 -0.65 -4.11
N PRO A 874 12.55 0.39 -3.34
CA PRO A 874 11.16 0.54 -2.96
C PRO A 874 10.31 0.82 -4.21
N ILE A 875 9.16 0.18 -4.29
CA ILE A 875 8.16 0.41 -5.35
C ILE A 875 7.65 1.85 -5.29
N TYR A 876 7.41 2.35 -4.08
CA TYR A 876 6.84 3.66 -3.86
C TYR A 876 7.52 4.34 -2.68
N VAL A 877 7.86 5.62 -2.82
CA VAL A 877 8.29 6.47 -1.70
C VAL A 877 7.37 7.68 -1.67
N SER A 878 6.62 7.82 -0.57
CA SER A 878 5.73 8.96 -0.39
C SER A 878 6.54 10.24 -0.22
N PRO A 879 6.01 11.41 -0.64
CA PRO A 879 6.49 12.67 -0.11
C PRO A 879 6.25 12.71 1.41
N LEU A 880 6.88 13.68 2.08
CA LEU A 880 6.65 13.93 3.50
C LEU A 880 5.21 14.40 3.70
N THR A 881 4.38 13.54 4.30
CA THR A 881 2.96 13.83 4.50
C THR A 881 2.68 14.10 5.97
N THR A 882 1.84 15.12 6.21
CA THR A 882 1.42 15.51 7.55
C THR A 882 -0.01 15.05 7.80
N SER A 883 -0.20 14.27 8.86
CA SER A 883 -1.50 13.87 9.41
C SER A 883 -1.81 14.74 10.63
N TYR A 884 -3.06 15.18 10.75
CA TYR A 884 -3.53 16.02 11.86
C TYR A 884 -4.60 15.28 12.67
N ALA A 885 -4.63 15.48 13.98
CA ALA A 885 -5.66 14.87 14.84
C ALA A 885 -7.10 15.21 14.41
N GLU A 886 -7.29 16.39 13.79
CA GLU A 886 -8.58 16.91 13.34
C GLU A 886 -9.11 16.24 12.06
N THR A 887 -8.29 15.47 11.33
CA THR A 887 -8.74 14.75 10.13
C THR A 887 -9.40 13.41 10.44
N ASN A 888 -9.19 12.87 11.65
CA ASN A 888 -9.78 11.61 12.08
C ASN A 888 -11.14 11.86 12.75
N GLU A 889 -12.21 11.36 12.12
CA GLU A 889 -13.58 11.55 12.59
C GLU A 889 -13.85 10.85 13.94
N GLN A 890 -13.25 9.69 14.18
CA GLN A 890 -13.44 8.92 15.41
C GLN A 890 -12.89 9.68 16.63
N LEU A 891 -11.72 10.28 16.49
CA LEU A 891 -11.12 11.08 17.55
C LEU A 891 -11.90 12.39 17.78
N CYS A 892 -12.32 13.04 16.70
CA CYS A 892 -13.14 14.26 16.77
C CYS A 892 -14.47 14.02 17.49
N GLY A 893 -15.05 12.82 17.38
CA GLY A 893 -16.24 12.43 18.15
C GLY A 893 -16.02 12.33 19.66
N ILE A 894 -14.78 12.11 20.12
CA ILE A 894 -14.44 11.94 21.56
C ILE A 894 -13.98 13.25 22.19
N ILE A 895 -13.02 13.93 21.55
CA ILE A 895 -12.37 15.15 22.09
C ILE A 895 -13.14 16.42 21.68
N GLY A 896 -13.95 16.34 20.62
CA GLY A 896 -14.49 17.51 19.93
C GLY A 896 -13.50 18.01 18.87
N GLY A 897 -14.01 18.35 17.67
CA GLY A 897 -13.20 18.89 16.58
C GLY A 897 -12.70 20.33 16.85
N SER A 898 -12.04 20.94 15.86
CA SER A 898 -11.51 22.30 15.98
C SER A 898 -12.56 23.33 16.42
N LEU A 899 -12.17 24.14 17.41
CA LEU A 899 -12.99 25.19 17.99
C LEU A 899 -13.04 26.38 17.04
N SER A 900 -14.24 26.86 16.78
CA SER A 900 -14.48 28.08 16.00
C SER A 900 -15.43 28.98 16.77
N LEU A 901 -15.21 30.29 16.73
CA LEU A 901 -16.10 31.27 17.36
C LEU A 901 -17.56 31.09 16.90
N SER A 902 -17.79 30.73 15.63
CA SER A 902 -19.12 30.44 15.12
C SER A 902 -19.74 29.20 15.77
N LYS A 903 -18.95 28.13 15.98
CA LYS A 903 -19.43 26.92 16.67
C LYS A 903 -19.73 27.18 18.14
N ILE A 904 -18.87 27.95 18.83
CA ILE A 904 -19.07 28.34 20.23
C ILE A 904 -20.33 29.20 20.35
N ARG A 905 -20.50 30.20 19.47
CA ARG A 905 -21.69 31.03 19.41
C ARG A 905 -22.94 30.19 19.16
N ASN A 906 -22.92 29.30 18.17
CA ASN A 906 -24.06 28.44 17.88
C ASN A 906 -24.37 27.50 19.05
N TYR A 907 -23.35 26.91 19.69
CA TYR A 907 -23.54 26.08 20.89
C TYR A 907 -24.11 26.89 22.06
N LEU A 908 -23.66 28.12 22.28
CA LEU A 908 -24.21 29.02 23.29
C LEU A 908 -25.65 29.42 22.96
N VAL A 909 -25.96 29.70 21.70
CA VAL A 909 -27.33 30.00 21.25
C VAL A 909 -28.23 28.78 21.40
N ASP A 910 -27.76 27.57 21.06
CA ASP A 910 -28.52 26.32 21.18
C ASP A 910 -28.69 25.87 22.63
N THR A 911 -27.68 26.07 23.47
CA THR A 911 -27.80 25.82 24.93
C THR A 911 -28.70 26.87 25.56
N PHE A 912 -28.58 28.15 25.19
CA PHE A 912 -29.49 29.21 25.65
C PHE A 912 -30.91 28.98 25.14
N ALA A 913 -31.10 28.48 23.93
CA ALA A 913 -32.40 28.10 23.38
C ALA A 913 -32.96 26.86 24.09
N ARG A 914 -32.14 25.85 24.42
CA ARG A 914 -32.54 24.68 25.22
C ARG A 914 -32.88 25.05 26.66
N VAL A 915 -32.10 25.93 27.28
CA VAL A 915 -32.38 26.47 28.62
C VAL A 915 -33.64 27.33 28.56
N ARG A 916 -33.81 28.21 27.57
CA ARG A 916 -35.03 29.00 27.36
C ARG A 916 -36.26 28.12 27.09
N LYS A 917 -36.10 27.02 26.36
CA LYS A 917 -37.18 26.05 26.11
C LYS A 917 -37.55 25.30 27.40
N ARG A 918 -36.57 24.81 28.15
CA ARG A 918 -36.80 24.18 29.47
C ARG A 918 -37.34 25.16 30.52
N CYS A 919 -36.94 26.43 30.48
CA CYS A 919 -37.50 27.49 31.34
C CYS A 919 -38.89 27.95 30.90
N ARG A 920 -39.25 27.87 29.61
CA ARG A 920 -40.62 28.09 29.12
C ARG A 920 -41.56 26.95 29.49
N GLU A 921 -41.07 25.71 29.39
CA GLU A 921 -41.80 24.50 29.81
C GLU A 921 -41.99 24.46 31.35
N GLY A 922 -41.10 25.10 32.12
CA GLY A 922 -41.20 25.23 33.58
C GLY A 922 -42.10 26.37 34.10
N CYS A 923 -42.64 27.25 33.25
CA CYS A 923 -43.39 28.45 33.67
C CYS A 923 -44.80 28.60 33.06
N SER A 924 -45.37 27.56 32.45
CA SER A 924 -46.74 27.62 31.91
C SER A 924 -47.67 26.63 32.59
N SER A 925 -48.17 27.04 33.76
CA SER A 925 -49.41 26.54 34.33
C SER A 925 -50.57 27.27 33.66
N GLY A 926 -51.34 26.55 32.83
CA GLY A 926 -52.72 26.89 32.49
C GLY A 926 -52.96 27.49 31.11
N GLY A 927 -53.73 26.77 30.27
CA GLY A 927 -54.35 27.33 29.07
C GLY A 927 -54.57 26.34 27.94
N LEU A 928 -55.66 25.57 28.05
CA LEU A 928 -56.26 24.70 27.03
C LEU A 928 -56.65 25.51 25.77
N GLN A 929 -56.39 25.02 24.54
CA GLN A 929 -57.42 24.74 23.51
C GLN A 929 -56.83 24.11 22.23
N ASP A 930 -57.57 23.11 21.74
CA ASP A 930 -57.58 22.40 20.45
C ASP A 930 -57.40 23.34 19.21
N GLU A 931 -57.08 22.93 17.98
CA GLU A 931 -57.15 21.65 17.27
C GLU A 931 -56.37 21.82 15.93
N MET A 932 -56.20 20.71 15.20
CA MET A 932 -55.91 20.58 13.76
C MET A 932 -54.46 20.25 13.34
N GLY A 933 -54.23 18.94 13.18
CA GLY A 933 -53.70 18.40 11.92
C GLY A 933 -52.29 17.83 11.90
N LEU A 934 -52.20 16.52 12.18
CA LEU A 934 -51.35 15.47 11.56
C LEU A 934 -50.13 15.91 10.70
N GLY A 935 -48.93 15.35 10.81
CA GLY A 935 -48.51 14.15 11.52
C GLY A 935 -46.98 13.98 11.56
N GLN A 936 -46.55 13.34 12.64
CA GLN A 936 -45.25 12.72 12.96
C GLN A 936 -44.84 11.67 11.88
N GLU A 937 -43.60 11.18 11.73
CA GLU A 937 -42.49 10.85 12.65
C GLU A 937 -41.27 10.46 11.76
N GLY A 938 -39.99 10.47 12.13
CA GLY A 938 -39.32 10.44 13.43
C GLY A 938 -38.29 9.28 13.44
N VAL A 939 -37.01 9.58 13.66
CA VAL A 939 -36.00 8.59 14.10
C VAL A 939 -35.09 9.26 15.14
N TYR A 940 -35.08 8.73 16.36
CA TYR A 940 -33.89 8.21 17.07
C TYR A 940 -34.03 8.25 18.60
N ALA A 941 -33.79 7.07 19.17
CA ALA A 941 -33.00 6.78 20.38
C ALA A 941 -33.51 7.24 21.76
N MET A 942 -33.57 6.28 22.69
CA MET A 942 -33.34 6.54 24.12
C MET A 942 -32.48 5.45 24.77
N THR A 943 -31.49 5.94 25.52
CA THR A 943 -30.64 5.25 26.49
C THR A 943 -31.10 5.63 27.93
N PRO A 944 -30.48 5.20 29.06
CA PRO A 944 -31.18 4.41 30.06
C PRO A 944 -31.23 5.02 31.49
N MET A 945 -31.92 4.28 32.37
CA MET A 945 -31.63 4.01 33.79
C MET A 945 -32.14 4.93 34.93
N ALA A 946 -32.83 4.24 35.87
CA ALA A 946 -32.71 4.25 37.34
C ALA A 946 -33.65 5.16 38.19
N ALA A 947 -34.48 4.51 39.03
CA ALA A 947 -34.38 4.49 40.50
C ALA A 947 -35.75 4.45 41.23
N LEU A 948 -36.00 3.29 41.85
CA LEU A 948 -36.41 3.05 43.25
C LEU A 948 -37.69 3.72 43.84
N GLY A 949 -38.61 2.88 44.34
CA GLY A 949 -39.60 3.29 45.36
C GLY A 949 -40.88 2.45 45.45
N HIS A 950 -40.80 1.33 46.19
CA HIS A 950 -41.79 0.67 47.08
C HIS A 950 -43.34 0.79 46.92
N HIS A 951 -44.00 -0.34 47.27
CA HIS A 951 -45.42 -0.58 47.66
C HIS A 951 -46.46 -0.82 46.54
N THR A 952 -46.82 -2.08 46.22
CA THR A 952 -47.75 -3.05 46.85
C THR A 952 -49.22 -2.93 46.43
N ALA A 953 -49.77 -4.09 46.02
CA ALA A 953 -51.19 -4.45 45.89
C ALA A 953 -51.97 -3.70 44.79
N GLY A 954 -52.80 -4.32 43.97
CA GLY A 954 -53.40 -5.65 43.99
C GLY A 954 -54.71 -5.58 43.19
N SER A 955 -55.15 -6.75 42.71
CA SER A 955 -56.52 -7.09 42.28
C SER A 955 -57.09 -6.38 41.03
N GLN A 956 -57.29 -7.14 39.95
CA GLN A 956 -58.57 -7.77 39.52
C GLN A 956 -59.39 -6.80 38.67
N SER A 957 -60.10 -7.13 37.60
CA SER A 957 -60.51 -8.32 36.84
C SER A 957 -61.38 -7.71 35.70
N THR A 958 -61.54 -8.27 34.51
CA THR A 958 -62.38 -9.45 34.19
C THR A 958 -62.30 -9.74 32.69
N ASP A 959 -62.41 -11.02 32.35
CA ASP A 959 -63.07 -11.70 31.21
C ASP A 959 -62.73 -11.30 29.76
N GLY A 960 -62.60 -12.21 28.80
CA GLY A 960 -62.73 -13.67 28.64
C GLY A 960 -62.46 -13.93 27.14
N SER A 961 -62.06 -15.07 26.58
CA SER A 961 -62.10 -16.50 26.89
C SER A 961 -61.13 -17.17 25.88
N HIS A 962 -60.10 -17.91 26.32
CA HIS A 962 -60.00 -19.39 26.31
C HIS A 962 -60.05 -20.05 24.91
N PHE A 963 -59.15 -20.93 24.46
CA PHE A 963 -58.26 -21.97 25.04
C PHE A 963 -57.00 -22.04 24.12
N GLY A 964 -55.76 -22.29 24.54
CA GLY A 964 -55.20 -23.30 25.46
C GLY A 964 -54.18 -24.12 24.64
N GLY A 965 -52.98 -24.55 25.06
CA GLY A 965 -52.16 -24.44 26.27
C GLY A 965 -50.71 -24.78 25.84
N SER A 966 -49.67 -24.25 26.47
CA SER A 966 -49.07 -24.70 27.75
C SER A 966 -47.86 -25.63 27.54
N MET A 967 -46.64 -25.10 27.74
CA MET A 967 -45.69 -25.43 28.83
C MET A 967 -44.84 -26.71 28.63
N GLY A 968 -43.56 -26.78 29.00
CA GLY A 968 -42.73 -25.82 29.73
C GLY A 968 -41.38 -26.40 30.20
N ARG A 969 -40.81 -25.75 31.23
CA ARG A 969 -39.63 -26.09 32.07
C ARG A 969 -38.27 -26.09 31.35
N GLY A 970 -37.20 -25.43 31.82
CA GLY A 970 -36.83 -25.01 33.18
C GLY A 970 -35.74 -25.95 33.74
N ALA A 971 -34.58 -25.36 34.08
CA ALA A 971 -33.51 -25.87 34.97
C ALA A 971 -32.27 -26.57 34.35
N SER A 972 -31.18 -25.81 34.27
CA SER A 972 -29.91 -25.95 35.01
C SER A 972 -29.11 -27.28 35.07
N LEU A 973 -27.78 -27.10 34.97
CA LEU A 973 -26.65 -27.85 35.58
C LEU A 973 -25.93 -28.96 34.77
N SER A 974 -24.72 -28.57 34.31
CA SER A 974 -23.40 -29.20 34.52
C SER A 974 -23.10 -30.69 34.25
N ARG A 975 -21.99 -30.85 33.49
CA ARG A 975 -20.87 -31.83 33.61
C ARG A 975 -20.95 -33.21 32.91
N THR A 976 -19.92 -33.40 32.06
CA THR A 976 -19.05 -34.57 31.83
C THR A 976 -19.49 -35.78 30.99
N SER A 977 -18.62 -36.06 29.99
CA SER A 977 -18.06 -37.34 29.51
C SER A 977 -18.84 -38.29 28.57
N LEU A 978 -18.22 -38.46 27.40
CA LEU A 978 -17.91 -39.72 26.66
C LEU A 978 -19.04 -40.58 26.06
N GLY A 979 -18.95 -40.75 24.74
CA GLY A 979 -19.05 -42.09 24.12
C GLY A 979 -20.24 -42.36 23.18
N GLY A 980 -19.97 -42.35 21.88
CA GLY A 980 -20.28 -43.48 20.99
C GLY A 980 -21.72 -43.73 20.48
N ASN A 981 -21.92 -43.34 19.22
CA ASN A 981 -22.51 -44.12 18.11
C ASN A 981 -24.01 -44.55 18.07
N ARG A 982 -24.64 -44.08 16.97
CA ARG A 982 -25.48 -44.76 15.94
C ARG A 982 -27.00 -44.48 15.88
N GLY A 983 -27.41 -44.02 14.68
CA GLY A 983 -28.75 -44.21 14.06
C GLY A 983 -29.55 -42.92 13.81
N SER A 984 -29.19 -42.04 12.87
CA SER A 984 -29.59 -42.01 11.43
C SER A 984 -31.09 -41.97 11.10
N LEU A 985 -31.52 -40.81 10.58
CA LEU A 985 -32.45 -40.57 9.45
C LEU A 985 -32.00 -39.19 8.86
N ALA A 986 -31.20 -39.15 7.78
CA ALA A 986 -31.60 -38.94 6.37
C ALA A 986 -32.39 -37.62 6.17
N SER A 987 -32.11 -36.70 5.24
CA SER A 987 -31.45 -36.74 3.92
C SER A 987 -31.32 -35.30 3.40
N MET A 988 -30.19 -34.92 2.77
CA MET A 988 -30.10 -34.01 1.61
C MET A 988 -28.71 -34.20 0.98
N GLY A 989 -28.71 -34.51 -0.32
CA GLY A 989 -27.64 -35.21 -1.03
C GLY A 989 -26.45 -34.36 -1.50
N LYS A 990 -25.35 -35.08 -1.75
CA LYS A 990 -24.08 -34.63 -2.35
C LYS A 990 -24.22 -34.48 -3.88
N PRO A 991 -23.48 -33.56 -4.54
CA PRO A 991 -23.26 -33.63 -5.98
C PRO A 991 -22.22 -34.70 -6.34
N THR A 992 -22.40 -35.25 -7.53
CA THR A 992 -21.72 -36.41 -8.11
C THR A 992 -20.27 -36.17 -8.52
N SER A 993 -19.49 -37.25 -8.43
CA SER A 993 -18.06 -37.36 -8.69
C SER A 993 -17.71 -37.45 -10.18
N SER A 994 -17.46 -36.29 -10.81
CA SER A 994 -16.71 -36.18 -12.08
C SER A 994 -15.68 -35.03 -12.10
N THR A 995 -15.56 -34.25 -11.02
CA THR A 995 -14.74 -33.03 -10.96
C THR A 995 -13.43 -33.15 -10.18
N LEU A 996 -13.06 -34.35 -9.70
CA LEU A 996 -11.87 -34.55 -8.84
C LEU A 996 -10.67 -35.19 -9.55
N ALA A 997 -10.74 -35.48 -10.85
CA ALA A 997 -9.59 -36.00 -11.60
C ALA A 997 -8.63 -34.90 -12.11
N SER A 998 -9.09 -33.64 -12.20
CA SER A 998 -8.26 -32.53 -12.72
C SER A 998 -7.55 -31.70 -11.65
N LEU A 999 -7.76 -32.00 -10.36
CA LEU A 999 -7.18 -31.26 -9.23
C LEU A 999 -6.00 -31.95 -8.54
N ALA A 1000 -5.67 -33.19 -8.93
CA ALA A 1000 -4.57 -33.95 -8.32
C ALA A 1000 -3.18 -33.67 -8.92
N GLY A 1001 -3.07 -32.76 -9.90
CA GLY A 1001 -1.80 -32.34 -10.51
C GLY A 1001 -1.17 -31.07 -9.91
N LEU A 1002 -1.82 -30.44 -8.93
CA LEU A 1002 -1.53 -29.06 -8.51
C LEU A 1002 -0.74 -28.91 -7.20
N PHE A 1003 -0.37 -30.00 -6.54
CA PHE A 1003 0.55 -29.97 -5.40
C PHE A 1003 1.55 -31.12 -5.49
N LYS A 1004 2.68 -30.87 -6.16
CA LYS A 1004 3.91 -31.64 -5.93
C LYS A 1004 5.10 -30.69 -5.95
N GLU A 1005 5.45 -30.24 -4.75
CA GLU A 1005 6.72 -29.60 -4.44
C GLU A 1005 7.88 -30.49 -4.86
N ARG A 1006 8.89 -29.86 -5.46
CA ARG A 1006 10.09 -30.47 -5.98
C ARG A 1006 11.21 -30.25 -4.96
N ASP A 1007 11.32 -31.16 -4.00
CA ASP A 1007 12.51 -31.26 -3.14
C ASP A 1007 13.48 -32.29 -3.73
N GLU A 1008 14.67 -31.82 -4.10
CA GLU A 1008 15.82 -32.64 -4.43
C GLU A 1008 16.59 -32.97 -3.14
N ARG A 1009 16.73 -34.27 -2.83
CA ARG A 1009 17.96 -34.97 -2.38
C ARG A 1009 17.59 -36.35 -1.80
N ALA A 1010 17.94 -37.44 -2.50
CA ALA A 1010 18.68 -38.60 -1.97
C ALA A 1010 18.62 -39.84 -2.89
N VAL A 1011 19.80 -40.29 -3.33
CA VAL A 1011 20.33 -41.68 -3.27
C VAL A 1011 19.65 -42.79 -4.11
N SER A 1012 20.32 -43.13 -5.21
CA SER A 1012 20.55 -44.44 -5.86
C SER A 1012 19.57 -45.61 -5.67
N GLN A 1013 19.05 -46.14 -6.79
CA GLN A 1013 19.19 -47.55 -7.25
C GLN A 1013 18.37 -47.79 -8.54
N ALA A 1014 19.02 -48.38 -9.56
CA ALA A 1014 18.39 -49.12 -10.68
C ALA A 1014 18.06 -50.57 -10.19
N PRO A 1015 17.34 -51.47 -10.92
CA PRO A 1015 17.26 -51.58 -12.39
C PRO A 1015 15.97 -52.19 -13.04
N ASP A 1016 16.05 -52.29 -14.37
CA ASP A 1016 15.53 -53.33 -15.31
C ASP A 1016 14.08 -53.39 -15.83
N GLY A 1017 13.98 -53.52 -17.17
CA GLY A 1017 12.97 -54.39 -17.83
C GLY A 1017 12.12 -53.79 -18.97
N GLN A 1018 12.66 -53.72 -20.20
CA GLN A 1018 11.93 -53.64 -21.50
C GLN A 1018 11.29 -55.01 -21.88
N PRO A 1019 10.62 -55.25 -23.05
CA PRO A 1019 10.02 -54.38 -24.10
C PRO A 1019 8.68 -54.91 -24.72
N ARG A 1020 8.25 -54.31 -25.86
CA ARG A 1020 7.37 -54.76 -26.99
C ARG A 1020 5.93 -54.24 -27.02
N CYS A 1021 5.27 -54.00 -28.16
CA CYS A 1021 5.59 -53.67 -29.57
C CYS A 1021 4.24 -53.53 -30.31
N ASP A 1022 4.14 -52.51 -31.15
CA ASP A 1022 3.58 -52.49 -32.52
C ASP A 1022 2.08 -52.49 -32.88
N GLU A 1023 1.76 -51.44 -33.67
CA GLU A 1023 1.10 -51.43 -35.00
C GLU A 1023 -0.44 -51.28 -35.14
N ARG A 1024 -0.87 -50.16 -35.77
CA ARG A 1024 -1.36 -50.06 -37.18
C ARG A 1024 -1.93 -48.65 -37.51
N LEU A 1025 -1.31 -47.94 -38.48
CA LEU A 1025 -1.82 -47.55 -39.83
C LEU A 1025 -2.75 -46.30 -39.86
N SER A 1026 -2.67 -45.30 -40.76
CA SER A 1026 -1.86 -44.91 -41.94
C SER A 1026 -2.21 -43.42 -42.24
N GLU A 1027 -1.31 -42.54 -42.69
CA GLU A 1027 -1.00 -42.14 -44.09
C GLU A 1027 -1.20 -40.62 -44.28
N ALA A 1028 -0.12 -39.92 -44.68
CA ALA A 1028 -0.06 -38.93 -45.77
C ALA A 1028 1.02 -37.86 -45.51
N SER A 1029 2.27 -38.15 -45.89
CA SER A 1029 3.13 -37.24 -46.66
C SER A 1029 4.52 -37.86 -46.84
N GLU A 1030 4.64 -38.76 -47.81
CA GLU A 1030 5.92 -39.05 -48.46
C GLU A 1030 6.26 -37.86 -49.38
N THR A 1031 7.38 -37.20 -49.11
CA THR A 1031 8.31 -36.65 -50.13
C THR A 1031 9.44 -35.89 -49.44
N THR A 1032 10.46 -36.60 -48.96
CA THR A 1032 11.91 -36.26 -49.04
C THR A 1032 12.74 -37.23 -48.19
N GLU A 1033 12.66 -38.53 -48.51
CA GLU A 1033 13.79 -39.43 -48.25
C GLU A 1033 14.62 -39.49 -49.52
N LYS A 1034 15.79 -38.84 -49.50
CA LYS A 1034 16.93 -39.17 -50.35
C LYS A 1034 18.22 -38.82 -49.62
N GLU A 1035 18.95 -39.87 -49.27
CA GLU A 1035 20.41 -39.95 -49.11
C GLU A 1035 21.06 -39.09 -48.01
N MET A 1036 21.12 -39.60 -46.77
CA MET A 1036 22.31 -39.35 -45.93
C MET A 1036 23.40 -40.33 -46.35
N THR A 1037 24.15 -39.98 -47.38
CA THR A 1037 25.50 -40.52 -47.58
C THR A 1037 26.27 -40.34 -46.27
N MET A 1038 26.82 -41.44 -45.75
CA MET A 1038 27.56 -41.47 -44.50
C MET A 1038 28.86 -40.68 -44.64
N GLN A 1039 28.81 -39.38 -44.35
CA GLN A 1039 29.93 -38.44 -44.48
C GLN A 1039 31.02 -38.80 -43.46
N ARG A 1040 32.22 -39.16 -43.93
CA ARG A 1040 33.37 -39.49 -43.08
C ARG A 1040 34.27 -38.27 -42.94
N VAL A 1041 34.70 -37.98 -41.72
CA VAL A 1041 35.37 -36.71 -41.39
C VAL A 1041 36.58 -36.95 -40.49
N ARG A 1042 37.63 -36.14 -40.65
CA ARG A 1042 38.89 -36.19 -39.88
C ARG A 1042 39.03 -34.98 -38.98
N ILE A 1043 39.29 -35.19 -37.69
CA ILE A 1043 39.48 -34.09 -36.73
C ILE A 1043 40.77 -33.33 -37.07
N THR A 1044 40.65 -32.02 -37.31
CA THR A 1044 41.78 -31.11 -37.56
C THR A 1044 42.13 -30.29 -36.32
N ASP A 1045 41.12 -29.85 -35.56
CA ASP A 1045 41.32 -29.09 -34.32
C ASP A 1045 40.49 -29.68 -33.16
N PRO A 1046 41.13 -30.42 -32.23
CA PRO A 1046 40.43 -31.03 -31.10
C PRO A 1046 39.95 -30.02 -30.06
N ASN A 1047 40.41 -28.76 -30.08
CA ASN A 1047 39.92 -27.71 -29.16
C ASN A 1047 38.48 -27.28 -29.45
N LEU A 1048 37.95 -27.65 -30.62
CA LEU A 1048 36.58 -27.37 -31.04
C LEU A 1048 35.60 -28.49 -30.67
N VAL A 1049 36.05 -29.48 -29.89
CA VAL A 1049 35.22 -30.56 -29.33
C VAL A 1049 34.48 -30.07 -28.09
N TYR A 1050 33.18 -30.35 -28.02
CA TYR A 1050 32.33 -30.01 -26.89
C TYR A 1050 32.28 -31.17 -25.88
N ASP A 1051 33.28 -31.22 -25.00
CA ASP A 1051 33.50 -32.36 -24.08
C ASP A 1051 32.44 -32.52 -22.97
N CYS A 1052 31.65 -31.48 -22.69
CA CYS A 1052 30.63 -31.46 -21.62
C CYS A 1052 29.17 -31.34 -22.10
N ILE A 1053 28.90 -31.46 -23.41
CA ILE A 1053 27.55 -31.23 -23.97
C ILE A 1053 26.57 -32.40 -23.73
N ASN A 1054 27.04 -33.53 -23.19
CA ASN A 1054 26.20 -34.65 -22.80
C ASN A 1054 25.62 -34.55 -21.38
N LEU A 1055 25.98 -33.56 -20.59
CA LEU A 1055 25.56 -33.45 -19.18
C LEU A 1055 24.07 -33.13 -19.01
N GLY A 1056 23.34 -32.82 -20.09
CA GLY A 1056 21.89 -32.64 -20.08
C GLY A 1056 21.45 -31.33 -19.42
N ARG A 1057 22.30 -30.30 -19.49
CA ARG A 1057 21.97 -28.95 -19.00
C ARG A 1057 20.94 -28.32 -19.93
N ARG A 1058 20.16 -27.36 -19.43
CA ARG A 1058 19.15 -26.62 -20.22
C ARG A 1058 19.71 -25.90 -21.47
N ILE A 1059 21.02 -25.75 -21.55
CA ILE A 1059 21.75 -25.12 -22.66
C ILE A 1059 22.34 -26.12 -23.67
N ASP A 1060 22.24 -27.43 -23.40
CA ASP A 1060 22.80 -28.48 -24.24
C ASP A 1060 21.80 -28.89 -25.35
N VAL A 1061 22.31 -29.35 -26.49
CA VAL A 1061 21.48 -29.78 -27.63
C VAL A 1061 20.66 -31.03 -27.32
N SER A 1062 19.50 -31.16 -27.94
CA SER A 1062 18.70 -32.39 -27.91
C SER A 1062 19.40 -33.49 -28.71
N TRP A 1063 19.74 -34.58 -28.04
CA TRP A 1063 20.44 -35.72 -28.65
C TRP A 1063 19.47 -36.63 -29.42
N PRO A 1064 19.89 -37.21 -30.56
CA PRO A 1064 19.05 -38.10 -31.36
C PRO A 1064 18.70 -39.40 -30.61
N ASP A 1065 19.64 -39.90 -29.81
CA ASP A 1065 19.48 -41.11 -28.99
C ASP A 1065 20.14 -40.94 -27.62
N GLU A 1066 19.47 -41.40 -26.57
CA GLU A 1066 19.97 -41.33 -25.20
C GLU A 1066 21.24 -42.17 -25.00
N ASN A 1067 21.35 -43.28 -25.73
CA ASN A 1067 22.55 -44.12 -25.76
C ASN A 1067 23.76 -43.43 -26.41
N MET A 1068 23.53 -42.50 -27.34
CA MET A 1068 24.61 -41.69 -27.92
C MET A 1068 25.07 -40.61 -26.94
N ARG A 1069 24.12 -39.97 -26.23
CA ARG A 1069 24.40 -38.99 -25.19
C ARG A 1069 25.23 -39.58 -24.05
N ALA A 1070 24.84 -40.76 -23.56
CA ALA A 1070 25.55 -41.46 -22.48
C ALA A 1070 27.01 -41.79 -22.85
N ARG A 1071 27.31 -41.96 -24.14
CA ARG A 1071 28.65 -42.24 -24.69
C ARG A 1071 29.35 -41.00 -25.26
N GLY A 1072 28.72 -39.84 -25.09
CA GLY A 1072 28.97 -38.64 -25.87
C GLY A 1072 29.64 -37.49 -25.11
N GLY A 1073 30.74 -37.73 -24.41
CA GLY A 1073 31.46 -36.65 -23.71
C GLY A 1073 32.45 -37.17 -22.69
N ARG A 1074 33.16 -36.26 -22.03
CA ARG A 1074 34.29 -36.56 -21.13
C ARG A 1074 33.92 -37.46 -19.96
N SER A 1075 32.67 -37.36 -19.48
CA SER A 1075 32.15 -38.25 -18.44
C SER A 1075 32.19 -39.73 -18.83
N HIS A 1076 32.12 -40.05 -20.12
CA HIS A 1076 32.25 -41.41 -20.65
C HIS A 1076 33.66 -41.72 -21.16
N TRP A 1077 34.31 -40.78 -21.84
CA TRP A 1077 35.62 -40.99 -22.43
C TRP A 1077 36.74 -41.20 -21.39
N ARG A 1078 36.55 -40.72 -20.15
CA ARG A 1078 37.53 -40.79 -19.04
C ARG A 1078 38.89 -40.21 -19.47
N ASP A 1079 39.92 -41.06 -19.57
CA ASP A 1079 41.29 -40.67 -19.93
C ASP A 1079 41.51 -40.57 -21.44
N TRP A 1080 40.54 -41.02 -22.26
CA TRP A 1080 40.61 -40.90 -23.71
C TRP A 1080 40.14 -39.51 -24.15
N LEU A 1081 40.89 -38.91 -25.09
CA LEU A 1081 40.56 -37.63 -25.69
C LEU A 1081 40.67 -37.73 -27.22
N PRO A 1082 39.78 -37.07 -27.98
CA PRO A 1082 39.91 -36.99 -29.42
C PRO A 1082 41.16 -36.16 -29.80
N GLU A 1083 42.02 -36.72 -30.64
CA GLU A 1083 43.25 -36.09 -31.10
C GLU A 1083 43.19 -35.72 -32.60
N THR A 1084 44.06 -34.80 -33.01
CA THR A 1084 44.20 -34.42 -34.42
C THR A 1084 44.57 -35.63 -35.27
N GLY A 1085 43.85 -35.84 -36.37
CA GLY A 1085 44.08 -36.95 -37.30
C GLY A 1085 43.15 -38.15 -37.11
N MET A 1086 42.38 -38.21 -36.02
CA MET A 1086 41.36 -39.24 -35.82
C MET A 1086 40.20 -39.07 -36.81
N GLU A 1087 39.70 -40.18 -37.35
CA GLU A 1087 38.63 -40.21 -38.34
C GLU A 1087 37.40 -40.89 -37.78
N GLY A 1088 36.24 -40.37 -38.14
CA GLY A 1088 34.97 -40.96 -37.75
C GLY A 1088 33.84 -40.58 -38.68
N GLN A 1089 32.71 -41.23 -38.47
CA GLN A 1089 31.53 -41.07 -39.30
C GLN A 1089 30.58 -40.04 -38.68
N VAL A 1090 30.08 -39.08 -39.46
CA VAL A 1090 29.03 -38.16 -38.99
C VAL A 1090 27.71 -38.92 -38.88
N VAL A 1091 27.19 -39.03 -37.66
CA VAL A 1091 25.92 -39.72 -37.37
C VAL A 1091 24.76 -38.75 -37.17
N HIS A 1092 25.04 -37.49 -36.83
CA HIS A 1092 24.01 -36.45 -36.65
C HIS A 1092 24.60 -35.06 -36.83
N ARG A 1093 23.74 -34.09 -37.21
CA ARG A 1093 24.12 -32.68 -37.43
C ARG A 1093 23.12 -31.76 -36.75
N TRP A 1094 23.62 -30.83 -35.94
CA TRP A 1094 22.84 -29.72 -35.38
C TRP A 1094 23.24 -28.42 -36.06
N SER A 1095 22.29 -27.73 -36.69
CA SER A 1095 22.52 -26.43 -37.35
C SER A 1095 21.82 -25.27 -36.62
N PRO A 1096 22.39 -24.06 -36.62
CA PRO A 1096 21.72 -22.88 -36.07
C PRO A 1096 20.36 -22.63 -36.76
N CYS A 1097 19.37 -22.13 -36.01
CA CYS A 1097 18.04 -21.77 -36.52
C CYS A 1097 17.26 -22.89 -37.24
N HIS A 1098 17.59 -24.17 -37.00
CA HIS A 1098 16.85 -25.28 -37.62
C HIS A 1098 15.40 -25.35 -37.12
N ARG A 1099 14.44 -25.60 -38.03
CA ARG A 1099 13.00 -25.65 -37.73
C ARG A 1099 12.66 -26.74 -36.72
N ASP A 1100 13.24 -27.93 -36.89
CA ASP A 1100 13.13 -29.05 -35.95
C ASP A 1100 14.06 -28.86 -34.72
N PRO A 1101 13.52 -28.84 -33.49
CA PRO A 1101 14.32 -28.77 -32.26
C PRO A 1101 15.42 -29.83 -32.18
N ASN A 1102 15.16 -31.06 -32.65
CA ASN A 1102 16.11 -32.19 -32.55
C ASN A 1102 17.39 -32.02 -33.38
N ARG A 1103 17.40 -31.06 -34.31
CA ARG A 1103 18.53 -30.71 -35.18
C ARG A 1103 18.99 -29.27 -34.99
N ARG A 1104 18.50 -28.58 -33.95
CA ARG A 1104 18.85 -27.20 -33.67
C ARG A 1104 20.11 -27.12 -32.79
N SER A 1105 21.08 -26.33 -33.22
CA SER A 1105 22.22 -25.96 -32.38
C SER A 1105 21.84 -24.81 -31.44
N HIS A 1106 22.25 -24.87 -30.17
CA HIS A 1106 22.12 -23.76 -29.20
C HIS A 1106 23.28 -22.77 -29.27
N VAL A 1107 24.24 -23.02 -30.16
CA VAL A 1107 25.37 -22.13 -30.47
C VAL A 1107 25.20 -21.65 -31.92
N ASP A 1108 25.66 -20.45 -32.25
CA ASP A 1108 25.65 -19.89 -33.63
C ASP A 1108 26.60 -20.62 -34.60
N ARG A 1109 26.89 -21.91 -34.36
CA ARG A 1109 27.75 -22.77 -35.16
C ARG A 1109 27.09 -24.13 -35.37
N THR A 1110 27.35 -24.75 -36.51
CA THR A 1110 26.96 -26.13 -36.77
C THR A 1110 27.82 -27.08 -35.94
N ILE A 1111 27.17 -28.01 -35.25
CA ILE A 1111 27.82 -29.06 -34.47
C ILE A 1111 27.58 -30.40 -35.18
N LEU A 1112 28.65 -31.14 -35.42
CA LEU A 1112 28.62 -32.49 -35.97
C LEU A 1112 28.80 -33.50 -34.84
N LEU A 1113 28.00 -34.56 -34.85
CA LEU A 1113 28.20 -35.71 -33.99
C LEU A 1113 28.97 -36.78 -34.76
N VAL A 1114 30.23 -37.00 -34.40
CA VAL A 1114 31.14 -37.92 -35.09
C VAL A 1114 31.31 -39.19 -34.27
N LYS A 1115 31.03 -40.36 -34.84
CA LYS A 1115 31.29 -41.66 -34.23
C LYS A 1115 32.71 -42.10 -34.55
N ILE A 1116 33.54 -42.22 -33.52
CA ILE A 1116 34.91 -42.75 -33.58
C ILE A 1116 34.93 -44.00 -32.70
N GLU A 1117 35.12 -45.17 -33.32
CA GLU A 1117 35.00 -46.48 -32.65
C GLU A 1117 33.63 -46.65 -31.94
N ASP A 1118 33.63 -46.76 -30.60
CA ASP A 1118 32.46 -46.89 -29.73
C ASP A 1118 32.01 -45.57 -29.09
N LYS A 1119 32.70 -44.45 -29.36
CA LYS A 1119 32.50 -43.13 -28.75
C LYS A 1119 31.87 -42.14 -29.73
N PHE A 1120 31.06 -41.23 -29.19
CA PHE A 1120 30.43 -40.16 -29.96
C PHE A 1120 31.04 -38.81 -29.59
N VAL A 1121 31.67 -38.14 -30.54
CA VAL A 1121 32.41 -36.89 -30.35
C VAL A 1121 31.63 -35.74 -31.00
N PRO A 1122 30.99 -34.87 -30.20
CA PRO A 1122 30.37 -33.65 -30.70
C PRO A 1122 31.44 -32.58 -30.94
N ILE A 1123 31.59 -32.13 -32.18
CA ILE A 1123 32.64 -31.19 -32.61
C ILE A 1123 32.04 -30.13 -33.54
N ALA A 1124 32.53 -28.89 -33.47
CA ALA A 1124 32.12 -27.86 -34.41
C ALA A 1124 32.54 -28.23 -35.83
N GLU A 1125 31.70 -27.96 -36.83
CA GLU A 1125 31.98 -28.27 -38.25
C GLU A 1125 33.33 -27.68 -38.73
N SER A 1126 33.73 -26.52 -38.21
CA SER A 1126 35.01 -25.87 -38.53
C SER A 1126 36.26 -26.60 -37.99
N GLY A 1127 36.09 -27.55 -37.06
CA GLY A 1127 37.18 -28.34 -36.46
C GLY A 1127 37.43 -29.68 -37.13
N VAL A 1128 36.77 -29.95 -38.25
CA VAL A 1128 36.83 -31.23 -38.95
C VAL A 1128 37.04 -31.01 -40.45
N GLN A 1129 37.81 -31.89 -41.09
CA GLN A 1129 37.98 -31.95 -42.54
C GLN A 1129 37.11 -33.06 -43.11
N ASP A 1130 36.30 -32.73 -44.11
CA ASP A 1130 35.48 -33.72 -44.82
C ASP A 1130 36.36 -34.61 -45.72
N LEU A 1131 36.20 -35.93 -45.61
CA LEU A 1131 36.90 -36.93 -46.41
C LEU A 1131 36.00 -37.54 -47.51
N GLY A 1132 34.72 -37.13 -47.58
CA GLY A 1132 33.74 -37.67 -48.53
C GLY A 1132 32.96 -38.87 -48.00
N ALA A 1133 32.02 -39.38 -48.81
CA ALA A 1133 31.25 -40.58 -48.51
C ALA A 1133 32.07 -41.84 -48.84
N GLU A 1134 32.04 -42.85 -47.97
CA GLU A 1134 32.52 -44.19 -48.34
C GLU A 1134 31.61 -44.78 -49.42
N VAL A 1135 32.20 -45.35 -50.47
CA VAL A 1135 31.50 -46.16 -51.50
C VAL A 1135 31.37 -47.58 -51.02
#